data_AF-A0A5P9D7X0-F1
#
_entry.id   AF-A0A5P9D7X0-F1
#
_cell.length_a   1.000
_cell.length_b   1.000
_cell.length_c   1.000
_cell.angle_alpha   90.00
_cell.angle_beta   90.00
_cell.angle_gamma   90.00
#
_symmetry.space_group_name_H-M   'P 1'
#
loop_
_entity.id
_entity.type
_entity.pdbx_description
1 polymer ?
#
loop_
_entity_poly.entity_id
_entity_poly.type
_entity_poly.pdbx_seq_one_letter_code
_entity_poly.pdbx_strand_id
1 'polypeptide(L)'
;MCILCIAVRRSLDHPIVAGFSCSNGNSASTAEAHAATPVYTTDQIANQLTNVYWGGIERSFNVGVGGTISVNIFGLSSAGQTLARQALELWTDTTGLSFSFTAGSANITFDDSDAWRAWNWSSTGGGTIYSSNTNVGTSWIGYYGTGINTYSLQTYVHEIGHALGLGHAGNYNGSATYGMDNHYANDSWQASVMSYFSQPENTYINASYTYAITPMAADIIAIRNLYGTTGTTRTGNTTYGNNANSGDIMQKISSTNSYISYTVVDDGGTDTLDYSSSSANQTIDLREEAISNVRGYTGNLVIARGSVIENAVSGSGNDVLTGNSSNNDLRGGGGADFLFGGNDNLDVNTSVEKSAGFIVASASTRQGGIWDGMDWRSGDFNGDGNGDLMKFWSSDGRMFADVHVSNGSSFTLSRWASGQGGIWDGMDWRSGDFNGDGNGDLMKFWSSDGRMYADVHVSNGNGFTLARWASSQGGIWDGMNWRVGDFNGDGRDDLMKLWSSDGRMYADVHVSNGNGFTLARWASSQGGIWDGMNWRVGDFNGDGRDDLMKFWSSDGRMYADVHVSNGNGFTLARWASSQGGIWDGMDWRVGDFNGDGRDDLMKFWSSDGRMYADVHFSNGNGFTLARWASSQGGIWDGMDWRVGEFNGDGRDDLMKLWSSDGRMYADVHVSTGGSFQLFRWLSGSLETADLNGGFVTDTNGDGKADLLFYWKDTEINSKMSAKTYSSGLVDAFSNVTNDVLTGNAGADVFHFTTGGGADVIMDFEDGIDSISLAGSGLSFADLYIQQIGSDTYVVGDDFTIEIRNFLFGNLTEHDFIF
;
A
#
# COMPACT_ATOMS: atom_id res chain seq x y z
N MET A 1 48.42 -3.44 -18.65
CA MET A 1 48.58 -3.79 -20.07
C MET A 1 47.85 -5.13 -20.23
N CYS A 2 46.63 -5.11 -20.78
CA CYS A 2 45.84 -6.33 -21.05
C CYS A 2 46.36 -6.93 -22.36
N ILE A 3 46.85 -8.17 -22.33
CA ILE A 3 47.31 -8.91 -23.50
C ILE A 3 46.51 -10.21 -23.52
N LEU A 4 45.42 -10.19 -24.28
CA LEU A 4 44.65 -11.28 -24.87
C LEU A 4 44.43 -12.63 -24.22
N CYS A 5 43.13 -12.96 -24.23
CA CYS A 5 42.52 -14.29 -24.39
C CYS A 5 43.13 -15.08 -25.55
N ILE A 6 44.14 -15.90 -25.28
CA ILE A 6 44.56 -16.99 -26.18
C ILE A 6 43.73 -18.22 -25.81
N ALA A 7 42.73 -18.55 -26.61
CA ALA A 7 42.09 -19.86 -26.56
C ALA A 7 43.08 -20.92 -27.09
N VAL A 8 43.65 -21.72 -26.19
CA VAL A 8 44.35 -22.95 -26.57
C VAL A 8 43.30 -23.97 -27.01
N ARG A 9 43.46 -24.45 -28.24
CA ARG A 9 42.74 -25.58 -28.86
C ARG A 9 42.22 -26.61 -27.84
N ARG A 10 40.90 -26.81 -27.79
CA ARG A 10 40.33 -28.15 -27.62
C ARG A 10 39.18 -28.35 -28.59
N SER A 11 39.29 -29.48 -29.29
CA SER A 11 38.42 -29.95 -30.36
C SER A 11 36.97 -30.09 -29.90
N LEU A 12 36.06 -29.69 -30.80
CA LEU A 12 34.71 -30.22 -30.90
C LEU A 12 34.76 -31.75 -30.96
N ASP A 13 34.02 -32.41 -30.07
CA ASP A 13 33.35 -33.69 -30.35
C ASP A 13 32.27 -33.91 -29.26
N HIS A 14 30.99 -33.77 -29.65
CA HIS A 14 29.87 -34.49 -29.01
C HIS A 14 29.90 -35.94 -29.53
N PRO A 15 29.49 -37.01 -28.79
CA PRO A 15 28.19 -37.09 -28.09
C PRO A 15 28.18 -37.83 -26.72
N ILE A 16 27.04 -37.69 -26.02
CA ILE A 16 26.33 -38.62 -25.11
C ILE A 16 27.14 -39.79 -24.51
N VAL A 17 27.09 -39.99 -23.18
CA VAL A 17 26.70 -41.26 -22.49
C VAL A 17 26.71 -41.10 -20.96
N ALA A 18 25.64 -41.61 -20.36
CA ALA A 18 25.37 -41.76 -18.94
C ALA A 18 26.27 -42.79 -18.24
N GLY A 19 26.46 -42.59 -16.93
CA GLY A 19 26.78 -43.64 -15.94
C GLY A 19 28.26 -43.79 -15.58
N PHE A 20 28.63 -43.62 -14.31
CA PHE A 20 28.69 -44.73 -13.35
C PHE A 20 29.11 -44.27 -11.95
N SER A 21 28.77 -45.15 -11.00
CA SER A 21 28.77 -45.05 -9.54
C SER A 21 30.12 -44.93 -8.83
N CYS A 22 30.03 -44.50 -7.57
CA CYS A 22 31.06 -44.53 -6.53
C CYS A 22 31.82 -45.87 -6.41
N SER A 23 33.12 -45.78 -6.17
CA SER A 23 33.86 -46.79 -5.40
C SER A 23 34.96 -46.13 -4.58
N ASN A 24 34.87 -46.28 -3.25
CA ASN A 24 35.83 -45.83 -2.26
C ASN A 24 37.21 -46.49 -2.46
N GLY A 25 38.26 -45.67 -2.46
CA GLY A 25 39.66 -46.09 -2.38
C GLY A 25 40.46 -45.08 -1.58
N ASN A 26 40.48 -45.27 -0.27
CA ASN A 26 41.12 -44.39 0.70
C ASN A 26 42.66 -44.41 0.52
N SER A 27 43.27 -43.26 0.29
CA SER A 27 44.69 -43.00 0.49
C SER A 27 44.83 -41.57 0.97
N ALA A 28 44.83 -41.41 2.28
CA ALA A 28 45.02 -40.13 2.95
C ALA A 28 46.43 -39.58 2.67
N SER A 29 46.52 -38.69 1.67
CA SER A 29 47.44 -37.56 1.75
C SER A 29 46.65 -36.42 2.37
N THR A 30 47.17 -35.82 3.44
CA THR A 30 46.66 -34.59 4.05
C THR A 30 46.57 -33.49 3.00
N ALA A 31 45.41 -33.38 2.34
CA ALA A 31 45.02 -32.17 1.66
C ALA A 31 44.81 -31.13 2.75
N GLU A 32 45.66 -30.11 2.78
CA GLU A 32 45.29 -28.86 3.42
C GLU A 32 43.93 -28.48 2.82
N ALA A 33 42.91 -28.40 3.66
CA ALA A 33 41.60 -27.93 3.25
C ALA A 33 41.81 -26.49 2.74
N HIS A 34 41.86 -26.31 1.42
CA HIS A 34 41.68 -25.00 0.82
C HIS A 34 40.38 -24.45 1.40
N ALA A 35 40.45 -23.30 2.07
CA ALA A 35 39.27 -22.62 2.55
C ALA A 35 38.30 -22.45 1.37
N ALA A 36 37.01 -22.73 1.60
CA ALA A 36 36.01 -22.59 0.55
C ALA A 36 36.06 -21.16 -0.01
N THR A 37 36.17 -21.04 -1.33
CA THR A 37 36.16 -19.75 -2.02
C THR A 37 34.85 -19.02 -1.68
N PRO A 38 34.88 -17.76 -1.21
CA PRO A 38 33.68 -17.06 -0.77
C PRO A 38 32.68 -16.87 -1.92
N VAL A 39 31.40 -16.72 -1.60
CA VAL A 39 30.36 -16.35 -2.57
C VAL A 39 30.12 -14.86 -2.43
N TYR A 40 30.14 -14.11 -3.53
CA TYR A 40 29.99 -12.65 -3.51
C TYR A 40 28.55 -12.25 -3.83
N THR A 41 28.06 -11.19 -3.17
CA THR A 41 26.86 -10.46 -3.61
C THR A 41 27.18 -9.68 -4.89
N THR A 42 26.15 -9.28 -5.64
CA THR A 42 26.34 -8.48 -6.86
C THR A 42 27.11 -7.17 -6.59
N ASP A 43 26.90 -6.54 -5.42
CA ASP A 43 27.66 -5.36 -4.97
C ASP A 43 29.14 -5.64 -4.73
N GLN A 44 29.46 -6.80 -4.15
CA GLN A 44 30.85 -7.21 -3.94
C GLN A 44 31.55 -7.48 -5.28
N ILE A 45 30.83 -8.06 -6.25
CA ILE A 45 31.33 -8.20 -7.62
C ILE A 45 31.54 -6.82 -8.26
N ALA A 46 30.56 -5.92 -8.19
CA ALA A 46 30.67 -4.57 -8.73
C ALA A 46 31.84 -3.78 -8.10
N ASN A 47 32.05 -3.93 -6.79
CA ASN A 47 33.21 -3.37 -6.10
C ASN A 47 34.52 -3.99 -6.58
N GLN A 48 34.55 -5.31 -6.81
CA GLN A 48 35.72 -5.98 -7.40
C GLN A 48 36.05 -5.42 -8.79
N LEU A 49 35.05 -5.14 -9.63
CA LEU A 49 35.23 -4.57 -10.96
C LEU A 49 35.79 -3.14 -10.94
N THR A 50 35.66 -2.39 -9.84
CA THR A 50 35.99 -0.95 -9.81
C THR A 50 37.14 -0.59 -8.87
N ASN A 51 37.20 -1.22 -7.69
CA ASN A 51 38.00 -0.80 -6.54
C ASN A 51 39.02 -1.84 -6.07
N VAL A 52 38.87 -3.12 -6.43
CA VAL A 52 39.74 -4.19 -5.89
C VAL A 52 40.59 -4.85 -6.97
N TYR A 53 40.14 -4.88 -8.23
CA TYR A 53 40.90 -5.43 -9.35
C TYR A 53 42.35 -4.91 -9.38
N TRP A 54 43.30 -5.81 -9.12
CA TRP A 54 44.74 -5.56 -8.93
C TRP A 54 45.13 -4.47 -7.93
N GLY A 55 44.30 -4.23 -6.90
CA GLY A 55 44.49 -3.13 -5.97
C GLY A 55 44.39 -1.76 -6.66
N GLY A 56 43.66 -1.70 -7.78
CA GLY A 56 43.41 -0.47 -8.54
C GLY A 56 42.54 0.52 -7.75
N ILE A 57 42.69 1.79 -8.09
CA ILE A 57 41.75 2.83 -7.65
C ILE A 57 40.63 2.95 -8.67
N GLU A 58 39.45 3.32 -8.18
CA GLU A 58 38.32 3.71 -9.02
C GLU A 58 38.74 4.71 -10.11
N ARG A 59 38.23 4.51 -11.33
CA ARG A 59 38.55 5.36 -12.48
C ARG A 59 37.39 5.54 -13.44
N SER A 60 37.16 6.77 -13.87
CA SER A 60 36.11 7.11 -14.83
C SER A 60 36.51 8.31 -15.70
N PHE A 61 35.84 8.50 -16.83
CA PHE A 61 35.92 9.77 -17.54
C PHE A 61 35.30 10.87 -16.69
N ASN A 62 35.88 12.07 -16.71
CA ASN A 62 35.33 13.22 -15.99
C ASN A 62 34.11 13.81 -16.75
N VAL A 63 32.98 13.13 -16.65
CA VAL A 63 31.67 13.51 -17.20
C VAL A 63 30.61 13.38 -16.13
N GLY A 64 29.59 14.25 -16.15
CA GLY A 64 28.43 14.11 -15.27
C GLY A 64 27.46 13.03 -15.74
N VAL A 65 26.41 12.77 -14.95
CA VAL A 65 25.30 11.87 -15.30
C VAL A 65 24.71 12.27 -16.66
N GLY A 66 24.56 11.31 -17.57
CA GLY A 66 24.09 11.56 -18.94
C GLY A 66 25.06 12.33 -19.83
N GLY A 67 26.31 12.51 -19.39
CA GLY A 67 27.35 13.24 -20.11
C GLY A 67 27.74 12.60 -21.44
N THR A 68 28.43 13.38 -22.29
CA THR A 68 28.87 12.92 -23.62
C THR A 68 30.33 12.51 -23.63
N ILE A 69 30.62 11.33 -24.16
CA ILE A 69 31.97 10.81 -24.41
C ILE A 69 32.21 10.78 -25.92
N SER A 70 33.30 11.39 -26.39
CA SER A 70 33.65 11.35 -27.81
C SER A 70 34.29 10.01 -28.20
N VAL A 71 33.87 9.45 -29.33
CA VAL A 71 34.30 8.13 -29.80
C VAL A 71 34.75 8.19 -31.26
N ASN A 72 35.89 7.58 -31.57
CA ASN A 72 36.34 7.37 -32.94
C ASN A 72 36.31 5.88 -33.30
N ILE A 73 35.38 5.50 -34.18
CA ILE A 73 35.24 4.12 -34.69
C ILE A 73 35.73 3.96 -36.13
N PHE A 74 36.26 5.01 -36.78
CA PHE A 74 36.58 4.98 -38.21
C PHE A 74 37.86 4.19 -38.52
N GLY A 75 38.60 3.76 -37.49
CA GLY A 75 39.65 2.75 -37.62
C GLY A 75 39.13 1.33 -37.81
N LEU A 76 37.84 1.08 -37.54
CA LEU A 76 37.23 -0.24 -37.70
C LEU A 76 36.71 -0.47 -39.12
N SER A 77 36.74 -1.74 -39.55
CA SER A 77 35.96 -2.27 -40.66
C SER A 77 34.46 -2.02 -40.47
N SER A 78 33.67 -2.06 -41.56
CA SER A 78 32.22 -1.79 -41.49
C SER A 78 31.47 -2.73 -40.54
N ALA A 79 31.89 -3.99 -40.46
CA ALA A 79 31.36 -4.96 -39.50
C ALA A 79 31.70 -4.57 -38.06
N GLY A 80 32.97 -4.22 -37.79
CA GLY A 80 33.41 -3.73 -36.48
C GLY A 80 32.68 -2.46 -36.04
N GLN A 81 32.47 -1.50 -36.96
CA GLN A 81 31.69 -0.29 -36.68
C GLN A 81 30.24 -0.59 -36.27
N THR A 82 29.63 -1.62 -36.87
CA THR A 82 28.26 -2.05 -36.51
C THR A 82 28.23 -2.61 -35.10
N LEU A 83 29.13 -3.54 -34.78
CA LEU A 83 29.23 -4.15 -33.44
C LEU A 83 29.58 -3.11 -32.37
N ALA A 84 30.50 -2.19 -32.66
CA ALA A 84 30.88 -1.13 -31.73
C ALA A 84 29.70 -0.19 -31.44
N ARG A 85 28.89 0.19 -32.45
CA ARG A 85 27.69 1.01 -32.23
C ARG A 85 26.67 0.29 -31.35
N GLN A 86 26.41 -0.99 -31.63
CA GLN A 86 25.49 -1.81 -30.84
C GLN A 86 25.96 -1.94 -29.38
N ALA A 87 27.24 -2.21 -29.16
CA ALA A 87 27.79 -2.32 -27.80
C ALA A 87 27.77 -0.97 -27.06
N LEU A 88 28.06 0.15 -27.74
CA LEU A 88 27.95 1.49 -27.14
C LEU A 88 26.50 1.83 -26.79
N GLU A 89 25.53 1.47 -27.63
CA GLU A 89 24.09 1.64 -27.35
C GLU A 89 23.69 0.88 -26.07
N LEU A 90 24.18 -0.35 -25.88
CA LEU A 90 23.94 -1.13 -24.66
C LEU A 90 24.55 -0.47 -23.41
N TRP A 91 25.69 0.20 -23.52
CA TRP A 91 26.24 0.99 -22.40
C TRP A 91 25.49 2.32 -22.19
N THR A 92 24.91 2.89 -23.24
CA THR A 92 23.98 4.03 -23.12
C THR A 92 22.73 3.61 -22.36
N ASP A 93 22.15 2.45 -22.66
CA ASP A 93 20.95 1.94 -21.98
C ASP A 93 21.15 1.76 -20.46
N THR A 94 22.37 1.52 -19.99
CA THR A 94 22.63 1.27 -18.55
C THR A 94 22.83 2.55 -17.73
N THR A 95 23.35 3.62 -18.33
CA THR A 95 23.79 4.84 -17.62
C THR A 95 23.16 6.14 -18.14
N GLY A 96 22.65 6.14 -19.38
CA GLY A 96 22.30 7.35 -20.13
C GLY A 96 23.49 8.10 -20.72
N LEU A 97 24.72 7.59 -20.62
CA LEU A 97 25.88 8.21 -21.28
C LEU A 97 25.67 8.29 -22.78
N SER A 98 25.99 9.44 -23.37
CA SER A 98 25.87 9.68 -24.81
C SER A 98 27.23 9.51 -25.50
N PHE A 99 27.29 8.75 -26.59
CA PHE A 99 28.50 8.55 -27.37
C PHE A 99 28.46 9.34 -28.68
N SER A 100 29.35 10.33 -28.81
CA SER A 100 29.42 11.20 -29.99
C SER A 100 30.55 10.78 -30.93
N PHE A 101 30.20 10.43 -32.17
CA PHE A 101 31.17 9.90 -33.15
C PHE A 101 31.97 11.00 -33.84
N THR A 102 33.30 10.86 -33.88
CA THR A 102 34.24 11.77 -34.56
C THR A 102 35.32 11.00 -35.32
N ALA A 103 35.83 11.58 -36.41
CA ALA A 103 36.97 11.02 -37.17
C ALA A 103 38.34 11.49 -36.64
N GLY A 104 38.37 12.43 -35.68
CA GLY A 104 39.58 13.00 -35.10
C GLY A 104 39.99 12.35 -33.77
N SER A 105 40.69 13.13 -32.93
CA SER A 105 40.97 12.74 -31.55
C SER A 105 39.66 12.60 -30.77
N ALA A 106 39.57 11.53 -29.97
CA ALA A 106 38.39 11.16 -29.20
C ALA A 106 38.80 10.63 -27.82
N ASN A 107 37.85 10.60 -26.89
CA ASN A 107 38.05 9.98 -25.57
C ASN A 107 38.24 8.48 -25.70
N ILE A 108 37.47 7.81 -26.55
CA ILE A 108 37.64 6.38 -26.87
C ILE A 108 37.96 6.24 -28.36
N THR A 109 39.06 5.57 -28.70
CA THR A 109 39.44 5.28 -30.08
C THR A 109 39.45 3.77 -30.31
N PHE A 110 38.81 3.31 -31.40
CA PHE A 110 38.75 1.91 -31.78
C PHE A 110 39.60 1.60 -33.02
N ASP A 111 40.23 0.42 -33.00
CA ASP A 111 40.98 -0.16 -34.11
C ASP A 111 40.67 -1.67 -34.23
N ASP A 112 40.92 -2.27 -35.39
CA ASP A 112 40.83 -3.71 -35.64
C ASP A 112 42.08 -4.29 -36.35
N SER A 113 43.18 -3.52 -36.31
CA SER A 113 44.44 -3.83 -36.98
C SER A 113 45.23 -4.97 -36.33
N ASP A 114 45.07 -5.24 -35.03
CA ASP A 114 45.77 -6.32 -34.34
C ASP A 114 45.02 -7.65 -34.52
N ALA A 115 45.50 -8.51 -35.42
CA ALA A 115 44.84 -9.75 -35.81
C ALA A 115 44.78 -10.76 -34.66
N TRP A 116 43.62 -11.45 -34.52
CA TRP A 116 43.31 -12.36 -33.39
C TRP A 116 43.33 -11.69 -32.02
N ARG A 117 43.37 -10.35 -32.06
CA ARG A 117 43.57 -9.32 -31.06
C ARG A 117 42.34 -8.81 -30.28
N ALA A 118 42.22 -8.87 -28.95
CA ALA A 118 41.19 -8.13 -28.21
C ALA A 118 41.81 -7.53 -26.95
N TRP A 119 41.78 -6.19 -26.84
CA TRP A 119 42.34 -5.50 -25.69
C TRP A 119 41.86 -4.05 -25.59
N ASN A 120 41.89 -3.54 -24.37
CA ASN A 120 41.74 -2.12 -24.06
C ASN A 120 42.95 -1.59 -23.27
N TRP A 121 43.31 -0.34 -23.54
CA TRP A 121 44.26 0.42 -22.74
C TRP A 121 43.78 1.84 -22.50
N SER A 122 43.83 2.28 -21.24
CA SER A 122 43.42 3.62 -20.81
C SER A 122 44.59 4.41 -20.23
N SER A 123 44.69 5.69 -20.62
CA SER A 123 45.54 6.70 -19.97
C SER A 123 44.78 7.29 -18.79
N THR A 124 45.32 7.16 -17.58
CA THR A 124 44.65 7.58 -16.35
C THR A 124 45.56 8.41 -15.44
N GLY A 125 44.98 9.31 -14.65
CA GLY A 125 45.68 9.99 -13.56
C GLY A 125 44.72 10.52 -12.50
N GLY A 126 45.01 10.27 -11.22
CA GLY A 126 44.20 10.77 -10.09
C GLY A 126 42.76 10.26 -10.07
N GLY A 127 42.50 9.04 -10.57
CA GLY A 127 41.14 8.49 -10.71
C GLY A 127 40.40 8.94 -11.98
N THR A 128 40.98 9.79 -12.82
CA THR A 128 40.37 10.20 -14.09
C THR A 128 40.96 9.44 -15.27
N ILE A 129 40.11 8.97 -16.18
CA ILE A 129 40.47 8.48 -17.51
C ILE A 129 40.53 9.67 -18.46
N TYR A 130 41.70 9.87 -19.09
CA TYR A 130 41.90 10.92 -20.10
C TYR A 130 41.55 10.42 -21.51
N SER A 131 41.92 9.18 -21.82
CA SER A 131 41.66 8.56 -23.11
C SER A 131 41.78 7.04 -23.03
N SER A 132 41.04 6.31 -23.88
CA SER A 132 41.09 4.86 -24.02
C SER A 132 41.27 4.45 -25.48
N ASN A 133 42.01 3.36 -25.69
CA ASN A 133 42.23 2.73 -26.99
C ASN A 133 41.77 1.28 -26.90
N THR A 134 40.84 0.89 -27.77
CA THR A 134 40.25 -0.44 -27.83
C THR A 134 40.54 -1.09 -29.17
N ASN A 135 40.98 -2.34 -29.16
CA ASN A 135 41.15 -3.14 -30.35
C ASN A 135 40.28 -4.40 -30.32
N VAL A 136 39.56 -4.68 -31.42
CA VAL A 136 38.95 -6.00 -31.67
C VAL A 136 39.28 -6.40 -33.11
N GLY A 137 40.22 -7.32 -33.27
CA GLY A 137 40.86 -7.60 -34.56
C GLY A 137 39.91 -8.17 -35.63
N THR A 138 40.14 -7.83 -36.89
CA THR A 138 39.33 -8.34 -38.03
C THR A 138 39.23 -9.87 -38.08
N SER A 139 40.31 -10.60 -37.77
CA SER A 139 40.27 -12.08 -37.71
C SER A 139 39.37 -12.61 -36.60
N TRP A 140 39.21 -11.88 -35.49
CA TRP A 140 38.31 -12.22 -34.39
C TRP A 140 36.86 -12.17 -34.87
N ILE A 141 36.50 -11.05 -35.51
CA ILE A 141 35.17 -10.85 -36.11
C ILE A 141 34.90 -11.90 -37.20
N GLY A 142 35.88 -12.19 -38.05
CA GLY A 142 35.76 -13.19 -39.10
C GLY A 142 35.54 -14.62 -38.57
N TYR A 143 36.09 -14.94 -37.39
CA TYR A 143 35.95 -16.25 -36.76
C TYR A 143 34.66 -16.40 -35.97
N TYR A 144 34.33 -15.43 -35.11
CA TYR A 144 33.17 -15.49 -34.21
C TYR A 144 31.88 -14.94 -34.82
N GLY A 145 31.96 -14.24 -35.96
CA GLY A 145 30.83 -13.68 -36.68
C GLY A 145 30.45 -12.27 -36.24
N THR A 146 29.39 -11.75 -36.87
CA THR A 146 28.90 -10.36 -36.72
C THR A 146 27.46 -10.27 -36.22
N GLY A 147 26.85 -11.39 -35.83
CA GLY A 147 25.49 -11.43 -35.31
C GLY A 147 25.42 -10.95 -33.86
N ILE A 148 24.21 -10.63 -33.40
CA ILE A 148 23.97 -10.24 -32.00
C ILE A 148 24.19 -11.39 -31.01
N ASN A 149 24.14 -12.63 -31.48
CA ASN A 149 24.37 -13.85 -30.71
C ASN A 149 25.80 -14.38 -30.90
N THR A 150 26.79 -13.49 -30.92
CA THR A 150 28.19 -13.87 -31.18
C THR A 150 29.12 -13.39 -30.08
N TYR A 151 30.21 -14.14 -29.90
CA TYR A 151 31.28 -13.76 -29.00
C TYR A 151 31.97 -12.44 -29.43
N SER A 152 31.89 -12.05 -30.71
CA SER A 152 32.38 -10.76 -31.17
C SER A 152 31.63 -9.60 -30.51
N LEU A 153 30.30 -9.66 -30.42
CA LEU A 153 29.52 -8.60 -29.76
C LEU A 153 29.82 -8.57 -28.26
N GLN A 154 29.83 -9.73 -27.60
CA GLN A 154 30.25 -9.84 -26.20
C GLN A 154 31.63 -9.23 -25.95
N THR A 155 32.59 -9.45 -26.87
CA THR A 155 33.94 -8.86 -26.78
C THR A 155 33.89 -7.33 -26.87
N TYR A 156 33.09 -6.76 -27.78
CA TYR A 156 32.94 -5.30 -27.84
C TYR A 156 32.31 -4.74 -26.55
N VAL A 157 31.30 -5.39 -25.99
CA VAL A 157 30.69 -4.99 -24.71
C VAL A 157 31.74 -5.01 -23.58
N HIS A 158 32.52 -6.09 -23.50
CA HIS A 158 33.62 -6.28 -22.53
C HIS A 158 34.69 -5.18 -22.64
N GLU A 159 35.26 -4.98 -23.83
CA GLU A 159 36.35 -4.02 -24.02
C GLU A 159 35.90 -2.56 -23.84
N ILE A 160 34.61 -2.27 -24.09
CA ILE A 160 34.04 -0.96 -23.75
C ILE A 160 33.87 -0.82 -22.24
N GLY A 161 33.50 -1.87 -21.51
CA GLY A 161 33.51 -1.89 -20.05
C GLY A 161 34.87 -1.47 -19.49
N HIS A 162 35.97 -2.01 -20.05
CA HIS A 162 37.32 -1.56 -19.73
C HIS A 162 37.59 -0.10 -20.09
N ALA A 163 37.18 0.34 -21.28
CA ALA A 163 37.33 1.73 -21.71
C ALA A 163 36.64 2.70 -20.74
N LEU A 164 35.49 2.31 -20.21
CA LEU A 164 34.72 3.09 -19.24
C LEU A 164 35.23 2.96 -17.80
N GLY A 165 36.10 2.01 -17.50
CA GLY A 165 36.81 1.96 -16.21
C GLY A 165 36.75 0.64 -15.47
N LEU A 166 35.90 -0.31 -15.91
CA LEU A 166 35.75 -1.61 -15.28
C LEU A 166 37.02 -2.46 -15.41
N GLY A 167 37.32 -3.25 -14.40
CA GLY A 167 38.33 -4.32 -14.38
C GLY A 167 37.70 -5.68 -14.68
N HIS A 168 38.50 -6.74 -14.62
CA HIS A 168 37.94 -8.09 -14.67
C HIS A 168 37.33 -8.49 -13.33
N ALA A 169 36.46 -9.50 -13.38
CA ALA A 169 35.82 -10.11 -12.22
C ALA A 169 36.80 -10.80 -11.25
N GLY A 170 38.07 -11.02 -11.64
CA GLY A 170 39.16 -11.45 -10.75
C GLY A 170 40.51 -10.91 -11.21
N ASN A 171 41.58 -11.20 -10.46
CA ASN A 171 42.95 -10.76 -10.82
C ASN A 171 43.61 -11.69 -11.84
N TYR A 172 42.94 -11.89 -12.98
CA TYR A 172 43.48 -12.60 -14.12
C TYR A 172 43.53 -11.70 -15.35
N ASN A 173 44.34 -12.10 -16.32
CA ASN A 173 44.52 -11.38 -17.56
C ASN A 173 45.07 -12.36 -18.60
N GLY A 174 44.42 -12.40 -19.76
CA GLY A 174 44.81 -13.23 -20.90
C GLY A 174 44.45 -14.72 -20.80
N SER A 175 44.52 -15.35 -19.63
CA SER A 175 43.94 -16.67 -19.40
C SER A 175 43.59 -16.85 -17.93
N ALA A 176 42.57 -17.66 -17.65
CA ALA A 176 42.18 -18.03 -16.29
C ALA A 176 41.62 -19.45 -16.29
N THR A 177 41.78 -20.17 -15.18
CA THR A 177 41.16 -21.48 -14.93
C THR A 177 40.27 -21.40 -13.70
N TYR A 178 39.00 -21.75 -13.87
CA TYR A 178 38.04 -21.77 -12.78
C TYR A 178 38.45 -22.82 -11.72
N GLY A 179 38.29 -22.48 -10.45
CA GLY A 179 38.76 -23.25 -9.30
C GLY A 179 40.21 -22.96 -8.90
N MET A 180 40.98 -22.24 -9.72
CA MET A 180 42.34 -21.80 -9.40
C MET A 180 42.47 -20.28 -9.36
N ASP A 181 41.97 -19.59 -10.38
CA ASP A 181 42.19 -18.15 -10.56
C ASP A 181 41.00 -17.28 -10.11
N ASN A 182 39.82 -17.89 -9.88
CA ASN A 182 38.65 -17.16 -9.41
C ASN A 182 38.80 -16.76 -7.93
N HIS A 183 38.43 -15.52 -7.62
CA HIS A 183 38.50 -14.98 -6.25
C HIS A 183 37.29 -15.34 -5.39
N TYR A 184 36.16 -15.59 -6.03
CA TYR A 184 34.89 -15.95 -5.42
C TYR A 184 34.21 -17.02 -6.29
N ALA A 185 33.32 -17.79 -5.69
CA ALA A 185 32.73 -18.98 -6.30
C ALA A 185 31.82 -18.65 -7.48
N ASN A 186 31.06 -17.56 -7.43
CA ASN A 186 30.12 -17.16 -8.49
C ASN A 186 30.71 -16.23 -9.57
N ASP A 187 32.05 -16.22 -9.78
CA ASP A 187 32.70 -15.51 -10.88
C ASP A 187 32.36 -16.16 -12.24
N SER A 188 31.43 -15.55 -12.98
CA SER A 188 30.90 -16.12 -14.23
C SER A 188 30.32 -15.06 -15.16
N TRP A 189 30.15 -15.41 -16.44
CA TRP A 189 29.41 -14.62 -17.43
C TRP A 189 27.95 -14.36 -17.05
N GLN A 190 27.35 -15.16 -16.16
CA GLN A 190 26.00 -14.87 -15.66
C GLN A 190 25.97 -13.63 -14.77
N ALA A 191 27.04 -13.39 -13.99
CA ALA A 191 27.14 -12.26 -13.08
C ALA A 191 27.74 -11.01 -13.76
N SER A 192 28.74 -11.18 -14.63
CA SER A 192 29.48 -10.09 -15.26
C SER A 192 30.05 -10.50 -16.62
N VAL A 193 29.87 -9.66 -17.64
CA VAL A 193 30.53 -9.79 -18.96
C VAL A 193 32.05 -9.63 -18.85
N MET A 194 32.56 -9.08 -17.73
CA MET A 194 33.98 -8.90 -17.44
C MET A 194 34.66 -10.18 -16.91
N SER A 195 33.89 -11.25 -16.67
CA SER A 195 34.42 -12.55 -16.27
C SER A 195 35.04 -13.31 -17.45
N TYR A 196 36.02 -14.16 -17.15
CA TYR A 196 36.60 -15.09 -18.12
C TYR A 196 35.89 -16.45 -18.14
N PHE A 197 35.04 -16.73 -17.17
CA PHE A 197 34.43 -18.05 -17.01
C PHE A 197 33.01 -18.05 -17.56
N SER A 198 32.77 -18.85 -18.60
CA SER A 198 31.42 -19.11 -19.09
C SER A 198 30.58 -19.86 -18.04
N GLN A 199 29.27 -19.88 -18.23
CA GLN A 199 28.33 -20.49 -17.29
C GLN A 199 28.66 -21.96 -16.97
N PRO A 200 29.02 -22.84 -17.95
CA PRO A 200 29.40 -24.22 -17.64
C PRO A 200 30.83 -24.40 -17.13
N GLU A 201 31.73 -23.43 -17.37
CA GLU A 201 33.09 -23.46 -16.80
C GLU A 201 33.07 -23.16 -15.30
N ASN A 202 32.17 -22.28 -14.87
CA ASN A 202 31.88 -22.06 -13.46
C ASN A 202 31.00 -23.22 -12.92
N THR A 203 31.59 -24.13 -12.17
CA THR A 203 30.87 -25.29 -11.61
C THR A 203 30.06 -25.00 -10.34
N TYR A 204 30.04 -23.75 -9.85
CA TYR A 204 29.26 -23.34 -8.68
C TYR A 204 27.83 -22.93 -9.05
N ILE A 205 27.65 -22.30 -10.22
CA ILE A 205 26.32 -21.91 -10.71
C ILE A 205 25.70 -23.00 -11.59
N ASN A 206 24.37 -22.98 -11.71
CA ASN A 206 23.63 -23.83 -12.65
C ASN A 206 23.01 -22.97 -13.74
N ALA A 207 23.71 -22.83 -14.87
CA ALA A 207 23.25 -22.03 -16.00
C ALA A 207 23.73 -22.58 -17.35
N SER A 208 22.96 -22.30 -18.39
CA SER A 208 23.26 -22.75 -19.76
C SER A 208 24.41 -21.96 -20.37
N TYR A 209 25.16 -22.58 -21.28
CA TYR A 209 26.13 -21.85 -22.10
C TYR A 209 25.39 -20.84 -23.00
N THR A 210 25.59 -19.56 -22.73
CA THR A 210 25.04 -18.47 -23.52
C THR A 210 26.04 -17.33 -23.63
N TYR A 211 26.02 -16.62 -24.75
CA TYR A 211 26.80 -15.39 -24.86
C TYR A 211 26.13 -14.28 -24.05
N ALA A 212 26.92 -13.59 -23.21
CA ALA A 212 26.47 -12.42 -22.45
C ALA A 212 26.48 -11.20 -23.39
N ILE A 213 25.31 -10.83 -23.89
CA ILE A 213 25.19 -9.83 -24.97
C ILE A 213 25.03 -8.42 -24.44
N THR A 214 24.53 -8.25 -23.21
CA THR A 214 24.44 -6.96 -22.53
C THR A 214 25.48 -6.88 -21.41
N PRO A 215 25.75 -5.69 -20.85
CA PRO A 215 26.24 -5.61 -19.47
C PRO A 215 25.32 -6.43 -18.56
N MET A 216 25.90 -7.25 -17.70
CA MET A 216 25.17 -8.09 -16.74
C MET A 216 24.95 -7.33 -15.42
N ALA A 217 24.21 -7.90 -14.48
CA ALA A 217 23.80 -7.20 -13.26
C ALA A 217 24.95 -6.50 -12.49
N ALA A 218 26.09 -7.18 -12.31
CA ALA A 218 27.23 -6.58 -11.61
C ALA A 218 27.94 -5.48 -12.44
N ASP A 219 27.93 -5.61 -13.77
CA ASP A 219 28.47 -4.57 -14.66
C ASP A 219 27.62 -3.30 -14.59
N ILE A 220 26.30 -3.46 -14.52
CA ILE A 220 25.33 -2.35 -14.43
C ILE A 220 25.49 -1.61 -13.10
N ILE A 221 25.58 -2.32 -11.99
CA ILE A 221 25.82 -1.69 -10.67
C ILE A 221 27.18 -0.98 -10.68
N ALA A 222 28.24 -1.63 -11.18
CA ALA A 222 29.57 -1.05 -11.23
C ALA A 222 29.61 0.23 -12.07
N ILE A 223 28.99 0.24 -13.25
CA ILE A 223 29.02 1.40 -14.14
C ILE A 223 28.13 2.54 -13.63
N ARG A 224 26.98 2.22 -13.01
CA ARG A 224 26.11 3.22 -12.37
C ARG A 224 26.79 3.84 -11.14
N ASN A 225 27.64 3.10 -10.42
CA ASN A 225 28.46 3.68 -9.35
C ASN A 225 29.51 4.68 -9.88
N LEU A 226 30.09 4.41 -11.06
CA LEU A 226 31.09 5.29 -11.68
C LEU A 226 30.50 6.56 -12.32
N TYR A 227 29.34 6.45 -12.97
CA TYR A 227 28.78 7.50 -13.84
C TYR A 227 27.38 7.99 -13.45
N GLY A 228 26.72 7.33 -12.50
CA GLY A 228 25.29 7.49 -12.23
C GLY A 228 24.41 6.91 -13.35
N THR A 229 23.10 7.13 -13.22
CA THR A 229 22.11 6.86 -14.27
C THR A 229 21.21 8.08 -14.45
N THR A 230 20.78 8.33 -15.69
CA THR A 230 19.78 9.36 -15.98
C THR A 230 18.37 8.96 -15.55
N GLY A 231 18.08 7.67 -15.38
CA GLY A 231 16.73 7.19 -15.10
C GLY A 231 15.76 7.44 -16.25
N THR A 232 16.24 7.33 -17.50
CA THR A 232 15.46 7.66 -18.70
C THR A 232 15.43 6.56 -19.75
N THR A 233 15.99 5.40 -19.46
CA THR A 233 15.96 4.26 -20.38
C THR A 233 14.55 3.68 -20.40
N ARG A 234 13.88 3.80 -21.56
CA ARG A 234 12.61 3.11 -21.86
C ARG A 234 11.41 3.44 -20.96
N THR A 235 11.30 4.69 -20.48
CA THR A 235 10.26 5.20 -19.56
C THR A 235 8.77 5.11 -19.97
N GLY A 236 8.40 4.41 -21.04
CA GLY A 236 7.02 4.12 -21.40
C GLY A 236 6.82 2.61 -21.56
N ASN A 237 5.58 2.16 -21.71
CA ASN A 237 5.23 0.73 -21.68
C ASN A 237 6.03 -0.09 -22.71
N THR A 238 6.92 -0.93 -22.18
CA THR A 238 7.89 -1.70 -22.94
C THR A 238 7.61 -3.20 -22.84
N THR A 239 7.47 -3.86 -23.98
CA THR A 239 7.46 -5.31 -24.09
C THR A 239 8.84 -5.81 -24.49
N TYR A 240 9.32 -6.85 -23.81
CA TYR A 240 10.52 -7.61 -24.10
C TYR A 240 10.09 -9.03 -24.52
N GLY A 241 10.72 -9.61 -25.54
CA GLY A 241 10.36 -10.95 -26.02
C GLY A 241 9.60 -10.96 -27.35
N ASN A 242 8.52 -11.73 -27.44
CA ASN A 242 7.82 -12.05 -28.69
C ASN A 242 7.19 -10.84 -29.39
N ASN A 243 6.61 -9.91 -28.62
CA ASN A 243 6.01 -8.67 -29.12
C ASN A 243 6.87 -7.44 -28.79
N ALA A 244 8.19 -7.60 -28.79
CA ALA A 244 9.08 -6.59 -28.27
C ALA A 244 8.95 -5.22 -28.96
N ASN A 245 8.99 -4.14 -28.19
CA ASN A 245 9.04 -2.74 -28.65
C ASN A 245 10.18 -1.95 -27.98
N SER A 246 11.15 -2.64 -27.39
CA SER A 246 12.20 -2.12 -26.51
C SER A 246 13.36 -1.38 -27.20
N GLY A 247 13.12 -0.60 -28.26
CA GLY A 247 14.15 0.18 -28.97
C GLY A 247 14.95 -0.60 -30.02
N ASP A 248 16.12 -0.11 -30.48
CA ASP A 248 16.83 -0.69 -31.64
C ASP A 248 17.55 -2.00 -31.29
N ILE A 249 18.67 -1.97 -30.54
CA ILE A 249 19.42 -3.20 -30.25
C ILE A 249 18.68 -4.13 -29.28
N MET A 250 18.05 -3.58 -28.24
CA MET A 250 17.44 -4.38 -27.19
C MET A 250 16.19 -5.13 -27.66
N GLN A 251 15.43 -4.58 -28.62
CA GLN A 251 14.32 -5.31 -29.25
C GLN A 251 14.82 -6.53 -30.03
N LYS A 252 15.94 -6.39 -30.76
CA LYS A 252 16.55 -7.53 -31.48
C LYS A 252 17.05 -8.60 -30.51
N ILE A 253 17.66 -8.20 -29.39
CA ILE A 253 18.12 -9.12 -28.34
C ILE A 253 16.93 -9.85 -27.73
N SER A 254 15.95 -9.12 -27.19
CA SER A 254 14.84 -9.72 -26.44
C SER A 254 13.92 -10.58 -27.32
N SER A 255 13.74 -10.25 -28.60
CA SER A 255 12.94 -11.06 -29.53
C SER A 255 13.67 -12.28 -30.10
N THR A 256 14.98 -12.40 -29.90
CA THR A 256 15.76 -13.51 -30.47
C THR A 256 15.67 -14.77 -29.61
N ASN A 257 15.29 -15.89 -30.24
CA ASN A 257 15.40 -17.22 -29.64
C ASN A 257 16.74 -17.86 -30.02
N SER A 258 17.79 -17.57 -29.26
CA SER A 258 19.16 -18.08 -29.46
C SER A 258 19.84 -18.28 -28.10
N TYR A 259 21.03 -18.89 -28.09
CA TYR A 259 21.90 -19.08 -26.92
C TYR A 259 22.50 -17.75 -26.39
N ILE A 260 21.65 -16.83 -25.95
CA ILE A 260 22.04 -15.52 -25.42
C ILE A 260 21.55 -15.35 -23.99
N SER A 261 22.36 -14.65 -23.19
CA SER A 261 21.97 -14.11 -21.90
C SER A 261 22.03 -12.60 -21.91
N TYR A 262 21.07 -11.97 -21.24
CA TYR A 262 20.95 -10.52 -21.21
C TYR A 262 20.28 -10.05 -19.93
N THR A 263 20.51 -8.79 -19.61
CA THR A 263 19.91 -8.08 -18.49
C THR A 263 19.02 -6.96 -19.02
N VAL A 264 17.78 -6.89 -18.52
CA VAL A 264 16.83 -5.84 -18.84
C VAL A 264 17.12 -4.63 -17.97
N VAL A 265 17.28 -3.47 -18.61
CA VAL A 265 17.27 -2.16 -17.95
C VAL A 265 16.07 -1.40 -18.48
N ASP A 266 15.19 -1.07 -17.56
CA ASP A 266 14.02 -0.22 -17.74
C ASP A 266 13.90 0.75 -16.57
N ASP A 267 13.61 2.02 -16.84
CA ASP A 267 13.53 3.08 -15.84
C ASP A 267 12.09 3.62 -15.67
N GLY A 268 11.08 2.99 -16.30
CA GLY A 268 9.67 3.21 -15.96
C GLY A 268 8.69 2.87 -17.08
N GLY A 269 7.41 2.83 -16.74
CA GLY A 269 6.37 2.41 -17.68
C GLY A 269 5.50 1.35 -17.03
N THR A 270 4.75 0.62 -17.84
CA THR A 270 4.15 -0.65 -17.44
C THR A 270 4.60 -1.69 -18.44
N ASP A 271 5.55 -2.51 -18.02
CA ASP A 271 6.42 -3.30 -18.88
C ASP A 271 6.05 -4.79 -18.83
N THR A 272 6.43 -5.53 -19.86
CA THR A 272 6.01 -6.92 -20.03
C THR A 272 7.12 -7.80 -20.54
N LEU A 273 7.41 -8.88 -19.82
CA LEU A 273 8.16 -10.01 -20.36
C LEU A 273 7.19 -10.96 -21.09
N ASP A 274 7.28 -11.02 -22.42
CA ASP A 274 6.41 -11.84 -23.26
C ASP A 274 7.17 -12.99 -23.92
N TYR A 275 6.96 -14.19 -23.40
CA TYR A 275 7.51 -15.43 -23.92
C TYR A 275 6.41 -16.40 -24.39
N SER A 276 5.26 -15.86 -24.80
CA SER A 276 4.04 -16.59 -25.19
C SER A 276 4.21 -17.64 -26.28
N SER A 277 5.25 -17.54 -27.12
CA SER A 277 5.51 -18.55 -28.15
C SER A 277 6.40 -19.71 -27.69
N SER A 278 6.87 -19.70 -26.44
CA SER A 278 7.72 -20.77 -25.91
C SER A 278 6.88 -22.02 -25.61
N SER A 279 7.42 -23.19 -25.90
CA SER A 279 6.84 -24.47 -25.46
C SER A 279 7.72 -25.18 -24.42
N ALA A 280 8.78 -24.51 -23.95
CA ALA A 280 9.65 -25.02 -22.91
C ALA A 280 9.15 -24.51 -21.57
N ASN A 281 9.31 -25.31 -20.51
CA ASN A 281 9.06 -24.89 -19.14
C ASN A 281 9.96 -23.70 -18.78
N GLN A 282 9.35 -22.64 -18.26
CA GLN A 282 10.00 -21.38 -17.93
C GLN A 282 9.95 -21.13 -16.42
N THR A 283 10.91 -20.34 -15.96
CA THR A 283 10.89 -19.75 -14.62
C THR A 283 11.10 -18.26 -14.82
N ILE A 284 10.06 -17.48 -14.64
CA ILE A 284 10.08 -16.03 -14.84
C ILE A 284 9.92 -15.37 -13.48
N ASP A 285 10.93 -14.61 -13.08
CA ASP A 285 10.99 -13.89 -11.81
C ASP A 285 11.14 -12.40 -12.09
N LEU A 286 10.14 -11.62 -11.71
CA LEU A 286 10.05 -10.18 -11.98
C LEU A 286 10.83 -9.33 -10.98
N ARG A 287 11.44 -9.92 -9.95
CA ARG A 287 12.21 -9.19 -8.94
C ARG A 287 13.54 -8.70 -9.52
N GLU A 288 14.00 -7.55 -9.06
CA GLU A 288 15.31 -7.03 -9.46
C GLU A 288 16.43 -8.02 -9.11
N GLU A 289 17.43 -8.11 -9.99
CA GLU A 289 18.57 -9.04 -9.93
C GLU A 289 18.21 -10.53 -9.92
N ALA A 290 16.93 -10.89 -9.94
CA ALA A 290 16.51 -12.27 -10.02
C ALA A 290 16.86 -12.88 -11.39
N ILE A 291 17.13 -14.18 -11.36
CA ILE A 291 17.63 -14.92 -12.52
C ILE A 291 16.51 -15.82 -13.03
N SER A 292 16.11 -15.59 -14.28
CA SER A 292 15.03 -16.31 -14.96
C SER A 292 15.55 -17.33 -15.98
N ASN A 293 14.74 -18.37 -16.20
CA ASN A 293 14.91 -19.41 -17.22
C ASN A 293 13.88 -19.18 -18.32
N VAL A 294 14.32 -18.78 -19.52
CA VAL A 294 13.38 -18.46 -20.62
C VAL A 294 13.78 -19.16 -21.91
N ARG A 295 12.78 -19.55 -22.70
CA ARG A 295 12.96 -20.23 -24.00
C ARG A 295 13.82 -21.51 -23.95
N GLY A 296 13.77 -22.24 -22.84
CA GLY A 296 14.47 -23.50 -22.65
C GLY A 296 15.95 -23.38 -22.27
N TYR A 297 16.42 -22.17 -21.94
CA TYR A 297 17.74 -21.93 -21.38
C TYR A 297 17.63 -21.68 -19.86
N THR A 298 18.66 -22.08 -19.13
CA THR A 298 18.75 -21.89 -17.67
C THR A 298 19.55 -20.65 -17.35
N GLY A 299 18.97 -19.73 -16.59
CA GLY A 299 19.62 -18.57 -16.00
C GLY A 299 20.13 -17.53 -16.99
N ASN A 300 19.36 -17.29 -18.06
CA ASN A 300 19.75 -16.46 -19.19
C ASN A 300 19.08 -15.09 -19.23
N LEU A 301 18.13 -14.80 -18.34
CA LEU A 301 17.51 -13.49 -18.22
C LEU A 301 17.69 -12.95 -16.80
N VAL A 302 18.03 -11.67 -16.69
CA VAL A 302 18.12 -10.95 -15.41
C VAL A 302 17.42 -9.60 -15.54
N ILE A 303 16.80 -9.11 -14.47
CA ILE A 303 16.30 -7.72 -14.39
C ILE A 303 17.34 -6.89 -13.62
N ALA A 304 17.72 -5.72 -14.14
CA ALA A 304 18.70 -4.88 -13.48
C ALA A 304 18.17 -4.30 -12.16
N ARG A 305 19.07 -4.00 -11.22
CA ARG A 305 18.72 -3.26 -10.00
C ARG A 305 18.12 -1.90 -10.33
N GLY A 306 16.99 -1.59 -9.71
CA GLY A 306 16.21 -0.37 -9.91
C GLY A 306 15.29 -0.41 -11.13
N SER A 307 15.24 -1.53 -11.86
CA SER A 307 14.25 -1.73 -12.92
C SER A 307 13.06 -2.51 -12.38
N VAL A 308 11.85 -2.04 -12.68
CA VAL A 308 10.58 -2.68 -12.33
C VAL A 308 9.96 -3.19 -13.62
N ILE A 309 9.51 -4.45 -13.63
CA ILE A 309 8.73 -5.01 -14.72
C ILE A 309 7.44 -5.55 -14.11
N GLU A 310 6.30 -5.07 -14.58
CA GLU A 310 5.01 -5.33 -13.97
C GLU A 310 4.41 -6.64 -14.46
N ASN A 311 4.58 -6.99 -15.73
CA ASN A 311 3.80 -8.08 -16.33
C ASN A 311 4.68 -9.21 -16.88
N ALA A 312 4.16 -10.44 -16.82
CA ALA A 312 4.76 -11.61 -17.46
C ALA A 312 3.72 -12.44 -18.20
N VAL A 313 4.05 -12.83 -19.42
CA VAL A 313 3.28 -13.77 -20.24
C VAL A 313 4.17 -14.95 -20.58
N SER A 314 3.83 -16.12 -20.06
CA SER A 314 4.54 -17.37 -20.32
C SER A 314 3.89 -18.16 -21.46
N GLY A 315 4.41 -19.37 -21.72
CA GLY A 315 4.20 -20.12 -22.94
C GLY A 315 3.20 -21.26 -22.78
N SER A 316 3.44 -22.35 -23.50
CA SER A 316 2.65 -23.59 -23.39
C SER A 316 3.35 -24.67 -22.55
N GLY A 317 4.34 -24.27 -21.74
CA GLY A 317 5.11 -25.17 -20.87
C GLY A 317 4.45 -25.28 -19.50
N ASN A 318 5.02 -26.10 -18.60
CA ASN A 318 4.64 -26.00 -17.19
C ASN A 318 5.55 -24.96 -16.55
N ASP A 319 5.02 -23.77 -16.34
CA ASP A 319 5.78 -22.57 -16.06
C ASP A 319 5.65 -22.12 -14.60
N VAL A 320 6.65 -21.39 -14.12
CA VAL A 320 6.65 -20.77 -12.79
C VAL A 320 6.82 -19.26 -12.97
N LEU A 321 5.85 -18.48 -12.53
CA LEU A 321 5.87 -17.02 -12.63
C LEU A 321 5.85 -16.43 -11.22
N THR A 322 6.80 -15.55 -10.93
CA THR A 322 6.92 -14.85 -9.64
C THR A 322 6.93 -13.36 -9.88
N GLY A 323 5.95 -12.66 -9.31
CA GLY A 323 5.88 -11.21 -9.31
C GLY A 323 6.90 -10.54 -8.40
N ASN A 324 6.87 -9.21 -8.36
CA ASN A 324 7.72 -8.38 -7.52
C ASN A 324 6.90 -7.61 -6.49
N SER A 325 7.37 -6.46 -6.03
CA SER A 325 6.68 -5.62 -5.05
C SER A 325 5.80 -4.53 -5.69
N SER A 326 5.48 -4.68 -6.99
CA SER A 326 4.55 -3.83 -7.72
C SER A 326 3.35 -4.66 -8.19
N ASN A 327 2.24 -4.04 -8.55
CA ASN A 327 1.07 -4.77 -9.08
C ASN A 327 1.44 -5.52 -10.36
N ASN A 328 1.26 -6.83 -10.36
CA ASN A 328 1.67 -7.70 -11.45
C ASN A 328 0.49 -8.28 -12.25
N ASP A 329 0.61 -8.33 -13.58
CA ASP A 329 -0.27 -9.12 -14.46
C ASP A 329 0.50 -10.36 -14.94
N LEU A 330 0.19 -11.51 -14.34
CA LEU A 330 0.87 -12.78 -14.58
C LEU A 330 -0.03 -13.73 -15.36
N ARG A 331 0.46 -14.22 -16.50
CA ARG A 331 -0.26 -15.11 -17.40
C ARG A 331 0.54 -16.37 -17.67
N GLY A 332 0.06 -17.52 -17.17
CA GLY A 332 0.69 -18.84 -17.32
C GLY A 332 0.71 -19.31 -18.77
N GLY A 333 -0.47 -19.37 -19.39
CA GLY A 333 -0.63 -19.56 -20.83
C GLY A 333 -1.21 -20.92 -21.15
N GLY A 334 -0.46 -22.00 -21.00
CA GLY A 334 -1.07 -23.32 -20.95
C GLY A 334 -0.06 -24.36 -20.56
N GLY A 335 -0.51 -25.51 -20.07
CA GLY A 335 0.34 -26.34 -19.21
C GLY A 335 -0.07 -26.13 -17.76
N ALA A 336 0.54 -26.87 -16.83
CA ALA A 336 0.23 -26.73 -15.41
C ALA A 336 1.19 -25.73 -14.78
N ASP A 337 0.70 -24.52 -14.53
CA ASP A 337 1.50 -23.37 -14.16
C ASP A 337 1.40 -23.05 -12.66
N PHE A 338 2.45 -22.43 -12.12
CA PHE A 338 2.49 -21.92 -10.75
C PHE A 338 2.69 -20.41 -10.78
N LEU A 339 1.68 -19.67 -10.33
CA LEU A 339 1.66 -18.21 -10.33
C LEU A 339 1.75 -17.69 -8.90
N PHE A 340 2.77 -16.90 -8.62
CA PHE A 340 3.00 -16.21 -7.36
C PHE A 340 2.84 -14.71 -7.60
N GLY A 341 1.77 -14.10 -7.07
CA GLY A 341 1.44 -12.69 -7.29
C GLY A 341 2.59 -11.74 -7.00
N GLY A 342 3.32 -11.99 -5.92
CA GLY A 342 4.44 -11.17 -5.49
C GLY A 342 5.02 -11.68 -4.17
N ASN A 343 6.03 -11.00 -3.66
CA ASN A 343 6.77 -11.42 -2.47
C ASN A 343 6.43 -10.49 -1.29
N ASP A 344 5.30 -10.68 -0.61
CA ASP A 344 4.94 -9.88 0.59
C ASP A 344 5.81 -10.19 1.81
N ASN A 345 6.66 -11.22 1.67
CA ASN A 345 7.54 -11.71 2.71
C ASN A 345 9.01 -11.45 2.32
N LEU A 346 9.45 -10.20 2.42
CA LEU A 346 10.88 -9.90 2.48
C LEU A 346 11.42 -10.23 3.89
N ASP A 347 12.07 -11.39 3.94
CA ASP A 347 13.14 -11.80 4.84
C ASP A 347 12.91 -11.74 6.36
N VAL A 348 13.18 -12.91 6.94
CA VAL A 348 13.17 -13.21 8.36
C VAL A 348 14.07 -12.20 9.10
N ASN A 349 13.52 -11.54 10.15
CA ASN A 349 14.24 -10.90 11.27
C ASN A 349 14.29 -9.35 11.38
N THR A 350 13.21 -8.63 11.06
CA THR A 350 12.97 -7.31 11.69
C THR A 350 11.55 -7.20 12.26
N SER A 351 11.48 -7.00 13.57
CA SER A 351 10.24 -6.84 14.35
C SER A 351 9.65 -5.45 14.15
N VAL A 352 8.88 -5.26 13.09
CA VAL A 352 7.90 -4.19 13.01
C VAL A 352 6.55 -4.88 12.94
N GLU A 353 5.71 -4.69 13.95
CA GLU A 353 4.35 -5.22 13.98
C GLU A 353 3.56 -4.59 12.83
N LYS A 354 3.41 -5.33 11.74
CA LYS A 354 2.55 -4.98 10.62
C LYS A 354 1.14 -5.45 10.96
N SER A 355 0.29 -4.51 11.33
CA SER A 355 -1.16 -4.74 11.46
C SER A 355 -1.83 -4.12 10.24
N ALA A 356 -2.64 -4.92 9.54
CA ALA A 356 -3.54 -4.42 8.50
C ALA A 356 -4.53 -3.43 9.15
N GLY A 357 -4.61 -2.23 8.58
CA GLY A 357 -5.69 -1.28 8.88
C GLY A 357 -5.33 -0.07 9.74
N PHE A 358 -4.13 0.02 10.33
CA PHE A 358 -3.81 1.17 11.18
C PHE A 358 -2.34 1.62 11.25
N ILE A 359 -2.04 2.88 10.87
CA ILE A 359 -0.78 3.58 11.18
C ILE A 359 -1.07 4.59 12.28
N VAL A 360 -0.43 4.49 13.46
CA VAL A 360 -0.48 5.51 14.53
C VAL A 360 -0.26 6.91 13.91
N ALA A 361 -1.35 7.61 13.62
CA ALA A 361 -1.31 8.87 12.88
C ALA A 361 -0.78 9.97 13.80
N SER A 362 -1.20 9.92 15.05
CA SER A 362 -0.65 10.77 16.10
C SER A 362 -0.64 10.05 17.44
N ALA A 363 0.38 10.36 18.24
CA ALA A 363 0.46 9.93 19.62
C ALA A 363 0.98 11.08 20.47
N SER A 364 0.35 11.30 21.62
CA SER A 364 0.92 12.09 22.70
C SER A 364 1.05 11.22 23.92
N THR A 365 2.22 11.27 24.56
CA THR A 365 2.42 10.58 25.82
C THR A 365 2.60 11.56 26.97
N ARG A 366 1.98 11.24 28.11
CA ARG A 366 2.23 11.86 29.42
C ARG A 366 1.92 13.35 29.53
N GLN A 367 0.88 13.82 28.83
CA GLN A 367 0.44 15.22 28.86
C GLN A 367 -0.66 15.47 29.91
N GLY A 368 -0.61 16.64 30.55
CA GLY A 368 -1.65 17.11 31.48
C GLY A 368 -1.89 16.18 32.68
N GLY A 369 -2.96 16.44 33.44
CA GLY A 369 -3.43 15.53 34.49
C GLY A 369 -4.67 14.75 34.06
N ILE A 370 -4.90 13.56 34.61
CA ILE A 370 -6.17 12.80 34.48
C ILE A 370 -6.57 12.20 35.83
N TRP A 371 -7.83 12.39 36.20
CA TRP A 371 -8.44 11.88 37.42
C TRP A 371 -9.97 11.78 37.26
N ASP A 372 -10.62 11.12 38.19
CA ASP A 372 -12.07 10.85 38.14
C ASP A 372 -12.88 12.16 38.26
N GLY A 373 -13.97 12.26 37.48
CA GLY A 373 -14.84 13.45 37.48
C GLY A 373 -14.44 14.54 36.49
N MET A 374 -13.55 14.25 35.53
CA MET A 374 -13.37 15.05 34.32
C MET A 374 -14.38 14.66 33.24
N ASP A 375 -14.84 15.65 32.49
CA ASP A 375 -15.63 15.47 31.28
C ASP A 375 -14.77 15.68 30.02
N TRP A 376 -15.11 14.97 28.95
CA TRP A 376 -14.32 14.90 27.73
C TRP A 376 -15.17 15.15 26.49
N ARG A 377 -14.63 15.86 25.51
CA ARG A 377 -15.26 16.11 24.20
C ARG A 377 -14.19 16.11 23.10
N SER A 378 -14.60 15.73 21.90
CA SER A 378 -13.85 15.96 20.66
C SER A 378 -14.56 16.98 19.78
N GLY A 379 -13.80 17.60 18.89
CA GLY A 379 -14.28 18.57 17.90
C GLY A 379 -13.12 19.47 17.46
N ASP A 380 -13.26 20.17 16.34
CA ASP A 380 -12.26 21.15 15.89
C ASP A 380 -12.38 22.43 16.72
N PHE A 381 -11.69 22.52 17.86
CA PHE A 381 -11.83 23.66 18.76
C PHE A 381 -11.01 24.87 18.29
N ASN A 382 -10.04 24.68 17.39
CA ASN A 382 -9.17 25.76 16.93
C ASN A 382 -9.43 26.26 15.49
N GLY A 383 -10.34 25.60 14.77
CA GLY A 383 -10.79 25.94 13.41
C GLY A 383 -9.76 25.58 12.34
N ASP A 384 -8.88 24.62 12.61
CA ASP A 384 -7.84 24.21 11.67
C ASP A 384 -8.23 23.01 10.78
N GLY A 385 -9.44 22.49 10.96
CA GLY A 385 -9.99 21.35 10.26
C GLY A 385 -9.72 20.02 10.95
N ASN A 386 -8.86 19.98 11.98
CA ASN A 386 -8.57 18.77 12.73
C ASN A 386 -9.41 18.67 14.01
N GLY A 387 -9.89 17.49 14.31
CA GLY A 387 -10.49 17.11 15.57
C GLY A 387 -9.49 17.16 16.71
N ASP A 388 -9.82 17.96 17.72
CA ASP A 388 -9.07 18.10 18.95
C ASP A 388 -9.68 17.27 20.09
N LEU A 389 -8.94 17.16 21.20
CA LEU A 389 -9.44 16.55 22.44
C LEU A 389 -9.45 17.54 23.60
N MET A 390 -10.65 17.89 24.05
CA MET A 390 -10.85 18.72 25.23
C MET A 390 -11.21 17.89 26.46
N LYS A 391 -10.57 18.22 27.58
CA LYS A 391 -11.03 17.83 28.92
C LYS A 391 -11.38 19.06 29.74
N PHE A 392 -12.43 18.95 30.54
CA PHE A 392 -12.81 20.01 31.47
C PHE A 392 -13.31 19.45 32.79
N TRP A 393 -13.20 20.26 33.84
CA TRP A 393 -13.56 19.87 35.19
C TRP A 393 -13.95 21.07 36.05
N SER A 394 -14.58 20.78 37.17
CA SER A 394 -14.83 21.74 38.24
C SER A 394 -13.72 21.69 39.28
N SER A 395 -13.19 22.85 39.65
CA SER A 395 -12.35 23.01 40.86
C SER A 395 -12.84 24.23 41.62
N ASP A 396 -13.15 24.05 42.91
CA ASP A 396 -13.74 25.08 43.78
C ASP A 396 -14.97 25.77 43.16
N GLY A 397 -15.80 24.99 42.44
CA GLY A 397 -17.02 25.47 41.79
C GLY A 397 -16.78 26.32 40.54
N ARG A 398 -15.59 26.29 39.95
CA ARG A 398 -15.26 26.99 38.70
C ARG A 398 -14.73 26.06 37.62
N MET A 399 -14.94 26.43 36.35
CA MET A 399 -14.50 25.62 35.22
C MET A 399 -13.02 25.76 34.94
N PHE A 400 -12.38 24.63 34.68
CA PHE A 400 -11.08 24.57 34.03
C PHE A 400 -11.19 23.69 32.78
N ALA A 401 -10.49 24.08 31.71
CA ALA A 401 -10.46 23.33 30.45
C ALA A 401 -9.03 23.25 29.92
N ASP A 402 -8.62 22.06 29.55
CA ASP A 402 -7.38 21.77 28.84
C ASP A 402 -7.74 21.20 27.46
N VAL A 403 -7.21 21.78 26.40
CA VAL A 403 -7.40 21.31 25.02
C VAL A 403 -6.08 20.74 24.52
N HIS A 404 -6.14 19.55 23.96
CA HIS A 404 -5.08 18.88 23.25
C HIS A 404 -5.36 19.15 21.78
N VAL A 405 -4.68 20.16 21.24
CA VAL A 405 -4.85 20.60 19.87
C VAL A 405 -4.08 19.66 18.95
N SER A 406 -4.77 19.05 17.99
CA SER A 406 -4.14 18.20 16.98
C SER A 406 -3.45 19.06 15.93
N ASN A 407 -2.39 18.52 15.32
CA ASN A 407 -1.80 19.06 14.09
C ASN A 407 -1.68 17.97 13.02
N GLY A 408 -2.50 16.93 13.15
CA GLY A 408 -2.51 15.71 12.36
C GLY A 408 -1.41 14.69 12.60
N SER A 409 -0.32 15.06 13.29
CA SER A 409 0.77 14.13 13.64
C SER A 409 1.01 14.01 15.14
N SER A 410 0.51 14.96 15.94
CA SER A 410 0.72 15.02 17.39
C SER A 410 -0.31 15.92 18.05
N PHE A 411 -0.38 15.85 19.38
CA PHE A 411 -1.20 16.77 20.18
C PHE A 411 -0.34 17.75 20.98
N THR A 412 -0.78 19.01 21.02
CA THR A 412 -0.21 20.04 21.88
C THR A 412 -1.21 20.44 22.97
N LEU A 413 -0.80 20.33 24.24
CA LEU A 413 -1.67 20.65 25.38
C LEU A 413 -1.58 22.14 25.76
N SER A 414 -2.75 22.78 25.85
CA SER A 414 -2.88 24.14 26.39
C SER A 414 -4.09 24.27 27.33
N ARG A 415 -3.95 25.13 28.36
CA ARG A 415 -5.02 25.50 29.30
C ARG A 415 -5.87 26.61 28.68
N TRP A 416 -7.08 26.27 28.26
CA TRP A 416 -7.97 27.21 27.56
C TRP A 416 -8.95 27.94 28.49
N ALA A 417 -9.26 27.36 29.65
CA ALA A 417 -10.06 28.03 30.68
C ALA A 417 -9.45 27.82 32.07
N SER A 418 -9.24 28.91 32.82
CA SER A 418 -8.73 28.87 34.20
C SER A 418 -9.70 29.55 35.17
N GLY A 419 -10.59 28.76 35.78
CA GLY A 419 -11.56 29.25 36.75
C GLY A 419 -12.68 30.08 36.11
N GLN A 420 -13.24 29.64 34.98
CA GLN A 420 -14.29 30.36 34.26
C GLN A 420 -15.70 29.98 34.73
N GLY A 421 -16.48 30.98 35.12
CA GLY A 421 -17.88 30.81 35.53
C GLY A 421 -18.08 29.89 36.74
N GLY A 422 -19.35 29.70 37.13
CA GLY A 422 -19.72 28.70 38.14
C GLY A 422 -19.97 27.34 37.49
N ILE A 423 -19.66 26.25 38.20
CA ILE A 423 -20.09 24.88 37.90
C ILE A 423 -20.67 24.27 39.18
N TRP A 424 -21.82 23.61 39.05
CA TRP A 424 -22.45 22.81 40.11
C TRP A 424 -23.25 21.66 39.47
N ASP A 425 -23.67 20.70 40.29
CA ASP A 425 -24.41 19.52 39.85
C ASP A 425 -25.77 19.91 39.23
N GLY A 426 -26.14 19.26 38.13
CA GLY A 426 -27.39 19.54 37.40
C GLY A 426 -27.28 20.55 36.27
N MET A 427 -26.07 20.93 35.87
CA MET A 427 -25.82 21.59 34.58
C MET A 427 -25.70 20.58 33.45
N ASP A 428 -26.25 20.92 32.29
CA ASP A 428 -26.09 20.19 31.05
C ASP A 428 -25.01 20.85 30.17
N TRP A 429 -24.23 20.02 29.46
CA TRP A 429 -23.12 20.47 28.62
C TRP A 429 -23.23 19.95 27.19
N ARG A 430 -22.98 20.83 26.21
CA ARG A 430 -22.97 20.50 24.77
C ARG A 430 -21.84 21.23 24.07
N SER A 431 -21.24 20.60 23.07
CA SER A 431 -20.31 21.20 22.12
C SER A 431 -21.00 21.43 20.78
N GLY A 432 -20.50 22.40 20.01
CA GLY A 432 -21.02 22.79 18.69
C GLY A 432 -20.44 24.14 18.28
N ASP A 433 -20.52 24.52 17.00
CA ASP A 433 -20.16 25.85 16.53
C ASP A 433 -21.35 26.80 16.72
N PHE A 434 -21.51 27.31 17.94
CA PHE A 434 -22.66 28.16 18.26
C PHE A 434 -22.53 29.56 17.64
N ASN A 435 -21.32 30.01 17.27
CA ASN A 435 -21.11 31.38 16.79
C ASN A 435 -20.97 31.49 15.24
N GLY A 436 -20.75 30.36 14.56
CA GLY A 436 -20.57 30.23 13.11
C GLY A 436 -19.19 30.66 12.63
N ASP A 437 -18.16 30.54 13.46
CA ASP A 437 -16.78 30.92 13.12
C ASP A 437 -15.89 29.73 12.70
N GLY A 438 -16.46 28.52 12.68
CA GLY A 438 -15.78 27.28 12.33
C GLY A 438 -15.08 26.62 13.52
N ASN A 439 -15.01 27.25 14.68
CA ASN A 439 -14.46 26.65 15.89
C ASN A 439 -15.56 26.00 16.72
N GLY A 440 -15.28 24.82 17.26
CA GLY A 440 -16.08 24.21 18.29
C GLY A 440 -16.12 25.07 19.55
N ASP A 441 -17.32 25.35 20.04
CA ASP A 441 -17.59 26.01 21.30
C ASP A 441 -18.04 25.00 22.38
N LEU A 442 -18.05 25.43 23.64
CA LEU A 442 -18.62 24.66 24.74
C LEU A 442 -19.70 25.43 25.48
N MET A 443 -20.94 24.97 25.37
CA MET A 443 -22.08 25.51 26.10
C MET A 443 -22.38 24.69 27.36
N LYS A 444 -22.66 25.42 28.44
CA LYS A 444 -23.41 24.91 29.60
C LYS A 444 -24.75 25.58 29.71
N PHE A 445 -25.76 24.84 30.14
CA PHE A 445 -27.07 25.40 30.45
C PHE A 445 -27.71 24.70 31.66
N TRP A 446 -28.63 25.41 32.30
CA TRP A 446 -29.31 24.91 33.49
C TRP A 446 -30.68 25.57 33.66
N SER A 447 -31.50 24.94 34.50
CA SER A 447 -32.74 25.52 35.00
C SER A 447 -32.49 26.28 36.30
N SER A 448 -32.98 27.51 36.37
CA SER A 448 -33.08 28.27 37.62
C SER A 448 -34.39 29.03 37.64
N ASP A 449 -35.13 28.94 38.74
CA ASP A 449 -36.48 29.51 38.90
C ASP A 449 -37.46 29.10 37.77
N GLY A 450 -37.28 27.88 37.24
CA GLY A 450 -38.06 27.33 36.14
C GLY A 450 -37.73 27.93 34.77
N ARG A 451 -36.60 28.63 34.60
CA ARG A 451 -36.16 29.26 33.35
C ARG A 451 -34.77 28.82 32.93
N MET A 452 -34.50 28.91 31.62
CA MET A 452 -33.19 28.60 31.07
C MET A 452 -32.17 29.71 31.29
N TYR A 453 -30.99 29.28 31.71
CA TYR A 453 -29.78 30.04 31.65
C TYR A 453 -28.74 29.27 30.83
N ALA A 454 -28.00 29.98 29.98
CA ALA A 454 -26.96 29.40 29.14
C ALA A 454 -25.71 30.28 29.17
N ASP A 455 -24.57 29.64 29.38
CA ASP A 455 -23.25 30.24 29.28
C ASP A 455 -22.49 29.49 28.17
N VAL A 456 -21.95 30.22 27.21
CA VAL A 456 -21.11 29.67 26.14
C VAL A 456 -19.67 30.08 26.37
N HIS A 457 -18.78 29.10 26.35
CA HIS A 457 -17.34 29.26 26.31
C HIS A 457 -16.97 29.28 24.83
N VAL A 458 -16.90 30.49 24.28
CA VAL A 458 -16.65 30.72 22.86
C VAL A 458 -15.16 30.55 22.59
N SER A 459 -14.81 29.66 21.67
CA SER A 459 -13.44 29.45 21.24
C SER A 459 -12.93 30.64 20.42
N ASN A 460 -11.60 30.82 20.41
CA ASN A 460 -10.94 31.80 19.56
C ASN A 460 -9.68 31.23 18.88
N GLY A 461 -9.58 29.90 18.78
CA GLY A 461 -8.41 29.22 18.26
C GLY A 461 -7.39 28.80 19.33
N ASN A 462 -7.34 29.49 20.47
CA ASN A 462 -6.26 29.31 21.46
C ASN A 462 -6.73 29.38 22.93
N GLY A 463 -8.03 29.48 23.17
CA GLY A 463 -8.60 29.65 24.49
C GLY A 463 -10.10 29.93 24.45
N PHE A 464 -10.75 29.85 25.62
CA PHE A 464 -12.17 30.13 25.73
C PHE A 464 -12.47 31.50 26.32
N THR A 465 -13.49 32.16 25.79
CA THR A 465 -14.09 33.35 26.37
C THR A 465 -15.52 33.06 26.83
N LEU A 466 -15.80 33.34 28.11
CA LEU A 466 -17.11 33.05 28.70
C LEU A 466 -18.09 34.20 28.46
N ALA A 467 -19.25 33.88 27.88
CA ALA A 467 -20.35 34.80 27.69
C ALA A 467 -21.70 34.19 28.12
N ARG A 468 -22.55 35.02 28.74
CA ARG A 468 -23.93 34.67 29.11
C ARG A 468 -24.84 34.87 27.91
N TRP A 469 -25.27 33.78 27.29
CA TRP A 469 -26.08 33.80 26.06
C TRP A 469 -27.59 33.74 26.35
N ALA A 470 -27.99 33.19 27.51
CA ALA A 470 -29.37 33.23 27.98
C ALA A 470 -29.44 33.46 29.50
N SER A 471 -30.24 34.45 29.95
CA SER A 471 -30.33 34.86 31.36
C SER A 471 -31.72 34.71 31.99
N SER A 472 -32.68 34.12 31.27
CA SER A 472 -34.07 33.82 31.71
C SER A 472 -34.93 33.44 30.49
N GLN A 473 -34.58 32.39 29.75
CA GLN A 473 -35.29 32.01 28.50
C GLN A 473 -36.22 30.80 28.68
N GLY A 474 -37.50 30.99 28.35
CA GLY A 474 -38.52 29.94 28.36
C GLY A 474 -38.75 29.27 29.73
N GLY A 475 -39.65 28.28 29.75
CA GLY A 475 -39.80 27.37 30.90
C GLY A 475 -38.89 26.15 30.76
N ILE A 476 -38.27 25.68 31.84
CA ILE A 476 -37.57 24.39 31.93
C ILE A 476 -38.08 23.62 33.15
N TRP A 477 -38.30 22.31 32.98
CA TRP A 477 -38.56 21.35 34.05
C TRP A 477 -37.91 20.00 33.71
N ASP A 478 -37.85 19.10 34.69
CA ASP A 478 -37.23 17.78 34.55
C ASP A 478 -37.96 16.93 33.51
N GLY A 479 -37.18 16.21 32.67
CA GLY A 479 -37.73 15.34 31.61
C GLY A 479 -37.87 15.98 30.24
N MET A 480 -37.36 17.20 30.04
CA MET A 480 -37.17 17.77 28.69
C MET A 480 -36.01 17.09 27.95
N ASN A 481 -36.19 16.82 26.66
CA ASN A 481 -35.15 16.26 25.80
C ASN A 481 -34.47 17.39 25.01
N TRP A 482 -33.15 17.51 25.16
CA TRP A 482 -32.35 18.57 24.53
C TRP A 482 -31.52 18.04 23.36
N ARG A 483 -31.42 18.83 22.29
CA ARG A 483 -30.68 18.53 21.06
C ARG A 483 -29.96 19.77 20.53
N VAL A 484 -28.83 19.56 19.89
CA VAL A 484 -28.05 20.58 19.19
C VAL A 484 -28.04 20.22 17.70
N GLY A 485 -28.00 21.23 16.84
CA GLY A 485 -27.92 21.10 15.39
C GLY A 485 -28.23 22.44 14.72
N ASP A 486 -27.90 22.60 13.44
CA ASP A 486 -28.25 23.77 12.64
C ASP A 486 -29.67 23.64 12.09
N PHE A 487 -30.66 23.86 12.96
CA PHE A 487 -32.07 23.72 12.58
C PHE A 487 -32.49 24.81 11.58
N ASN A 488 -31.76 25.92 11.46
CA ASN A 488 -32.18 27.06 10.65
C ASN A 488 -31.43 27.20 9.31
N GLY A 489 -30.28 26.53 9.17
CA GLY A 489 -29.44 26.49 7.98
C GLY A 489 -28.58 27.74 7.83
N ASP A 490 -28.20 28.40 8.93
CA ASP A 490 -27.31 29.57 8.91
C ASP A 490 -25.84 29.25 9.20
N GLY A 491 -25.51 27.96 9.30
CA GLY A 491 -24.17 27.46 9.59
C GLY A 491 -23.80 27.57 11.06
N ARG A 492 -24.79 27.68 11.96
CA ARG A 492 -24.59 27.76 13.40
C ARG A 492 -25.39 26.69 14.12
N ASP A 493 -24.78 26.14 15.15
CA ASP A 493 -25.48 25.23 16.02
C ASP A 493 -26.51 25.98 16.89
N ASP A 494 -27.73 25.45 16.89
CA ASP A 494 -28.86 25.91 17.68
C ASP A 494 -29.12 24.94 18.85
N LEU A 495 -29.94 25.35 19.84
CA LEU A 495 -30.35 24.47 20.93
C LEU A 495 -31.86 24.27 20.97
N MET A 496 -32.30 23.05 20.69
CA MET A 496 -33.69 22.64 20.77
C MET A 496 -34.01 21.91 22.07
N LYS A 497 -35.18 22.23 22.64
CA LYS A 497 -35.83 21.43 23.70
C LYS A 497 -37.15 20.86 23.22
N LEU A 498 -37.40 19.63 23.64
CA LEU A 498 -38.56 18.81 23.28
C LEU A 498 -39.26 18.30 24.52
N TRP A 499 -40.60 18.36 24.52
CA TRP A 499 -41.39 17.78 25.59
C TRP A 499 -42.76 17.28 25.12
N SER A 500 -43.33 16.41 25.95
CA SER A 500 -44.72 15.98 25.86
C SER A 500 -45.60 16.83 26.76
N SER A 501 -46.73 17.29 26.22
CA SER A 501 -47.83 17.84 27.01
C SER A 501 -49.15 17.40 26.39
N ASP A 502 -50.05 16.85 27.20
CA ASP A 502 -51.33 16.27 26.77
C ASP A 502 -51.18 15.20 25.67
N GLY A 503 -50.08 14.43 25.72
CA GLY A 503 -49.75 13.41 24.74
C GLY A 503 -49.33 13.96 23.37
N ARG A 504 -49.00 15.25 23.28
CA ARG A 504 -48.56 15.92 22.06
C ARG A 504 -47.19 16.56 22.21
N MET A 505 -46.46 16.62 21.11
CA MET A 505 -45.11 17.16 21.08
C MET A 505 -45.13 18.68 21.02
N TYR A 506 -44.22 19.27 21.76
CA TYR A 506 -43.87 20.67 21.66
C TYR A 506 -42.35 20.80 21.54
N ALA A 507 -41.92 21.78 20.74
CA ALA A 507 -40.52 22.08 20.50
C ALA A 507 -40.29 23.58 20.57
N ASP A 508 -39.30 23.97 21.37
CA ASP A 508 -38.77 25.33 21.43
C ASP A 508 -37.32 25.26 20.95
N VAL A 509 -36.97 26.11 19.98
CA VAL A 509 -35.60 26.25 19.49
C VAL A 509 -35.04 27.58 19.97
N HIS A 510 -33.87 27.51 20.58
CA HIS A 510 -33.05 28.65 20.95
C HIS A 510 -32.08 28.86 19.79
N VAL A 511 -32.50 29.69 18.84
CA VAL A 511 -31.76 29.97 17.61
C VAL A 511 -30.57 30.86 17.94
N SER A 512 -29.37 30.43 17.59
CA SER A 512 -28.16 31.21 17.77
C SER A 512 -28.16 32.43 16.86
N ASN A 513 -27.59 33.54 17.37
CA ASN A 513 -27.34 34.74 16.56
C ASN A 513 -25.86 35.14 16.56
N GLY A 514 -24.97 34.25 17.02
CA GLY A 514 -23.54 34.48 17.11
C GLY A 514 -23.04 35.05 18.44
N ASN A 515 -23.92 35.52 19.32
CA ASN A 515 -23.54 36.05 20.64
C ASN A 515 -24.60 35.85 21.73
N GLY A 516 -25.61 35.03 21.44
CA GLY A 516 -26.77 34.81 22.28
C GLY A 516 -27.79 33.93 21.58
N PHE A 517 -28.90 33.66 22.28
CA PHE A 517 -30.00 32.88 21.74
C PHE A 517 -31.28 33.69 21.59
N THR A 518 -32.06 33.40 20.57
CA THR A 518 -33.44 33.85 20.43
C THR A 518 -34.39 32.66 20.54
N LEU A 519 -35.35 32.74 21.47
CA LEU A 519 -36.29 31.65 21.71
C LEU A 519 -37.50 31.75 20.79
N ALA A 520 -37.78 30.67 20.05
CA ALA A 520 -38.98 30.52 19.25
C ALA A 520 -39.65 29.15 19.46
N ARG A 521 -40.98 29.13 19.47
CA ARG A 521 -41.81 27.91 19.49
C ARG A 521 -41.94 27.37 18.07
N TRP A 522 -41.22 26.31 17.75
CA TRP A 522 -41.19 25.73 16.41
C TRP A 522 -42.24 24.65 16.19
N ALA A 523 -42.67 23.96 17.26
CA ALA A 523 -43.77 23.01 17.21
C ALA A 523 -44.74 23.22 18.38
N SER A 524 -46.02 23.43 18.08
CA SER A 524 -47.10 23.46 19.08
C SER A 524 -48.04 22.29 18.83
N SER A 525 -48.11 21.35 19.77
CA SER A 525 -49.11 20.27 19.73
C SER A 525 -48.98 19.39 18.45
N GLN A 526 -47.76 19.08 18.01
CA GLN A 526 -47.49 18.36 16.76
C GLN A 526 -47.38 16.83 16.93
N GLY A 527 -48.40 16.11 16.47
CA GLY A 527 -48.41 14.64 16.54
C GLY A 527 -48.46 14.09 17.97
N GLY A 528 -48.61 12.76 18.07
CA GLY A 528 -48.59 12.06 19.36
C GLY A 528 -47.16 11.87 19.88
N ILE A 529 -47.00 11.86 21.20
CA ILE A 529 -45.74 11.50 21.89
C ILE A 529 -46.08 10.71 23.15
N TRP A 530 -45.37 9.60 23.36
CA TRP A 530 -45.51 8.72 24.52
C TRP A 530 -44.16 8.06 24.83
N ASP A 531 -44.09 7.42 25.99
CA ASP A 531 -42.87 6.77 26.47
C ASP A 531 -42.47 5.61 25.54
N GLY A 532 -41.19 5.52 25.19
CA GLY A 532 -40.66 4.49 24.28
C GLY A 532 -40.51 4.90 22.81
N MET A 533 -40.81 6.16 22.46
CA MET A 533 -40.41 6.71 21.16
C MET A 533 -38.91 7.02 21.10
N ASN A 534 -38.27 6.70 19.99
CA ASN A 534 -36.88 7.04 19.70
C ASN A 534 -36.80 8.34 18.90
N TRP A 535 -35.84 9.19 19.22
CA TRP A 535 -35.66 10.51 18.60
C TRP A 535 -34.27 10.69 18.04
N ARG A 536 -34.15 11.29 16.85
CA ARG A 536 -32.90 11.57 16.14
C ARG A 536 -32.98 12.92 15.43
N VAL A 537 -31.82 13.57 15.30
CA VAL A 537 -31.62 14.80 14.52
C VAL A 537 -30.69 14.46 13.37
N GLY A 538 -30.89 15.13 12.23
CA GLY A 538 -30.09 14.97 11.01
C GLY A 538 -30.79 15.64 9.82
N ASP A 539 -30.09 15.88 8.71
CA ASP A 539 -30.65 16.43 7.47
C ASP A 539 -31.31 15.31 6.65
N PHE A 540 -32.49 14.89 7.08
CA PHE A 540 -33.21 13.81 6.41
C PHE A 540 -33.72 14.20 5.02
N ASN A 541 -33.81 15.49 4.67
CA ASN A 541 -34.38 15.92 3.39
C ASN A 541 -33.33 16.42 2.36
N GLY A 542 -32.09 16.67 2.80
CA GLY A 542 -30.96 17.15 2.00
C GLY A 542 -31.04 18.64 1.68
N ASP A 543 -31.66 19.46 2.54
CA ASP A 543 -31.80 20.91 2.36
C ASP A 543 -30.76 21.74 3.12
N GLY A 544 -29.82 21.06 3.80
CA GLY A 544 -28.74 21.64 4.59
C GLY A 544 -29.18 22.10 5.97
N ARG A 545 -30.33 21.61 6.47
CA ARG A 545 -30.84 21.92 7.81
C ARG A 545 -31.09 20.66 8.58
N ASP A 546 -30.85 20.74 9.88
CA ASP A 546 -31.19 19.66 10.77
C ASP A 546 -32.72 19.52 10.94
N ASP A 547 -33.20 18.32 10.66
CA ASP A 547 -34.58 17.88 10.87
C ASP A 547 -34.71 17.09 12.17
N LEU A 548 -35.95 16.82 12.61
CA LEU A 548 -36.21 16.00 13.80
C LEU A 548 -37.10 14.81 13.50
N MET A 549 -36.52 13.62 13.56
CA MET A 549 -37.24 12.35 13.43
C MET A 549 -37.63 11.76 14.78
N LYS A 550 -38.85 11.22 14.83
CA LYS A 550 -39.26 10.25 15.84
C LYS A 550 -39.69 8.94 15.20
N PHE A 551 -39.38 7.82 15.84
CA PHE A 551 -39.84 6.51 15.38
C PHE A 551 -40.17 5.57 16.54
N TRP A 552 -41.04 4.59 16.29
CA TRP A 552 -41.52 3.65 17.29
C TRP A 552 -41.94 2.32 16.68
N SER A 553 -42.11 1.33 17.55
CA SER A 553 -42.72 0.04 17.23
C SER A 553 -44.23 0.09 17.44
N SER A 554 -45.00 -0.33 16.44
CA SER A 554 -46.40 -0.70 16.59
C SER A 554 -46.65 -1.99 15.81
N ASP A 555 -47.27 -2.99 16.46
CA ASP A 555 -47.52 -4.31 15.88
C ASP A 555 -46.25 -4.99 15.32
N GLY A 556 -45.11 -4.73 15.96
CA GLY A 556 -43.80 -5.27 15.56
C GLY A 556 -43.20 -4.61 14.32
N ARG A 557 -43.77 -3.49 13.83
CA ARG A 557 -43.29 -2.75 12.66
C ARG A 557 -42.91 -1.32 12.99
N MET A 558 -41.97 -0.77 12.23
CA MET A 558 -41.49 0.60 12.44
C MET A 558 -42.46 1.61 11.82
N TYR A 559 -42.75 2.64 12.60
CA TYR A 559 -43.41 3.85 12.15
C TYR A 559 -42.48 5.04 12.43
N ALA A 560 -42.40 6.00 11.50
CA ALA A 560 -41.55 7.17 11.60
C ALA A 560 -42.31 8.44 11.21
N ASP A 561 -42.18 9.47 12.04
CA ASP A 561 -42.63 10.83 11.78
C ASP A 561 -41.40 11.73 11.73
N VAL A 562 -41.25 12.48 10.64
CA VAL A 562 -40.19 13.49 10.50
C VAL A 562 -40.81 14.88 10.59
N HIS A 563 -40.21 15.70 11.44
CA HIS A 563 -40.52 17.11 11.61
C HIS A 563 -39.48 17.87 10.80
N VAL A 564 -39.84 18.17 9.56
CA VAL A 564 -38.95 18.81 8.60
C VAL A 564 -38.83 20.29 8.94
N SER A 565 -37.60 20.77 9.13
CA SER A 565 -37.33 22.18 9.38
C SER A 565 -37.63 23.01 8.15
N ASN A 566 -38.16 24.21 8.36
CA ASN A 566 -38.30 25.22 7.32
C ASN A 566 -37.51 26.50 7.65
N GLY A 567 -36.64 26.45 8.65
CA GLY A 567 -35.81 27.55 9.13
C GLY A 567 -36.45 28.43 10.20
N ASN A 568 -37.73 28.24 10.52
CA ASN A 568 -38.39 28.96 11.62
C ASN A 568 -39.49 28.16 12.34
N GLY A 569 -39.55 26.86 12.07
CA GLY A 569 -40.57 25.95 12.55
C GLY A 569 -40.44 24.57 11.93
N PHE A 570 -41.32 23.66 12.34
CA PHE A 570 -41.35 22.30 11.82
C PHE A 570 -42.64 21.96 11.08
N THR A 571 -42.50 21.19 10.00
CA THR A 571 -43.61 20.56 9.27
C THR A 571 -43.60 19.06 9.54
N LEU A 572 -44.65 18.54 10.18
CA LEU A 572 -44.77 17.12 10.49
C LEU A 572 -45.27 16.33 9.27
N ALA A 573 -44.54 15.27 8.90
CA ALA A 573 -44.96 14.27 7.93
C ALA A 573 -44.68 12.84 8.43
N ARG A 574 -45.58 11.90 8.10
CA ARG A 574 -45.41 10.46 8.34
C ARG A 574 -44.56 9.87 7.22
N TRP A 575 -43.31 9.53 7.51
CA TRP A 575 -42.36 9.02 6.53
C TRP A 575 -42.34 7.49 6.45
N ALA A 576 -42.75 6.79 7.52
CA ALA A 576 -42.92 5.34 7.53
C ALA A 576 -44.17 4.93 8.30
N SER A 577 -45.04 4.10 7.70
CA SER A 577 -46.32 3.67 8.30
C SER A 577 -46.44 2.17 8.54
N SER A 578 -45.38 1.38 8.28
CA SER A 578 -45.28 -0.07 8.54
C SER A 578 -44.01 -0.62 7.86
N GLN A 579 -42.82 -0.21 8.30
CA GLN A 579 -41.57 -0.52 7.62
C GLN A 579 -40.66 -1.45 8.43
N GLY A 580 -40.39 -2.65 7.91
CA GLY A 580 -39.53 -3.65 8.56
C GLY A 580 -40.02 -4.11 9.93
N GLY A 581 -39.32 -5.09 10.51
CA GLY A 581 -39.53 -5.50 11.89
C GLY A 581 -38.78 -4.60 12.88
N ILE A 582 -39.32 -4.42 14.09
CA ILE A 582 -38.66 -3.73 15.20
C ILE A 582 -38.99 -4.45 16.51
N TRP A 583 -37.96 -4.78 17.28
CA TRP A 583 -38.05 -5.46 18.56
C TRP A 583 -36.92 -4.99 19.49
N ASP A 584 -36.99 -5.41 20.77
CA ASP A 584 -36.02 -5.02 21.78
C ASP A 584 -34.63 -5.61 21.50
N GLY A 585 -33.58 -4.82 21.69
CA GLY A 585 -32.19 -5.24 21.43
C GLY A 585 -31.65 -4.88 20.05
N MET A 586 -32.37 -4.09 19.26
CA MET A 586 -31.84 -3.45 18.05
C MET A 586 -31.10 -2.16 18.38
N ASP A 587 -29.96 -1.95 17.72
CA ASP A 587 -29.24 -0.70 17.72
C ASP A 587 -29.62 0.16 16.50
N TRP A 588 -29.60 1.48 16.68
CA TRP A 588 -30.06 2.45 15.68
C TRP A 588 -29.09 3.61 15.52
N ARG A 589 -28.80 3.98 14.28
CA ARG A 589 -27.84 5.01 13.90
C ARG A 589 -28.35 5.85 12.72
N VAL A 590 -27.93 7.11 12.67
CA VAL A 590 -28.24 8.07 11.60
C VAL A 590 -26.92 8.48 10.96
N GLY A 591 -26.95 8.69 9.65
CA GLY A 591 -25.82 9.09 8.81
C GLY A 591 -26.16 8.92 7.34
N ASP A 592 -25.38 9.50 6.44
CA ASP A 592 -25.54 9.37 4.98
C ASP A 592 -24.88 8.07 4.49
N PHE A 593 -25.53 6.93 4.77
CA PHE A 593 -24.96 5.64 4.41
C PHE A 593 -24.89 5.43 2.89
N ASN A 594 -25.71 6.11 2.09
CA ASN A 594 -25.78 5.88 0.64
C ASN A 594 -25.02 6.92 -0.21
N GLY A 595 -24.61 8.04 0.38
CA GLY A 595 -23.83 9.11 -0.24
C GLY A 595 -24.68 10.06 -1.09
N ASP A 596 -25.98 10.16 -0.84
CA ASP A 596 -26.89 11.02 -1.59
C ASP A 596 -27.05 12.42 -0.98
N GLY A 597 -26.30 12.70 0.10
CA GLY A 597 -26.30 13.96 0.83
C GLY A 597 -27.46 14.07 1.82
N ARG A 598 -28.10 12.97 2.19
CA ARG A 598 -29.22 12.95 3.14
C ARG A 598 -28.95 11.94 4.24
N ASP A 599 -29.36 12.30 5.44
CA ASP A 599 -29.30 11.39 6.55
C ASP A 599 -30.31 10.24 6.40
N ASP A 600 -29.81 9.03 6.52
CA ASP A 600 -30.54 7.78 6.51
C ASP A 600 -30.74 7.24 7.95
N LEU A 601 -31.55 6.19 8.11
CA LEU A 601 -31.68 5.48 9.38
C LEU A 601 -31.32 4.00 9.26
N MET A 602 -30.20 3.62 9.85
CA MET A 602 -29.80 2.23 9.97
C MET A 602 -30.27 1.63 11.29
N LYS A 603 -30.70 0.37 11.22
CA LYS A 603 -30.79 -0.54 12.37
C LYS A 603 -29.92 -1.77 12.18
N PHE A 604 -29.39 -2.29 13.27
CA PHE A 604 -28.66 -3.55 13.26
C PHE A 604 -28.88 -4.32 14.56
N TRP A 605 -28.65 -5.63 14.50
CA TRP A 605 -28.83 -6.53 15.64
C TRP A 605 -27.94 -7.77 15.51
N SER A 606 -27.76 -8.46 16.64
CA SER A 606 -27.16 -9.79 16.67
C SER A 606 -28.24 -10.86 16.55
N SER A 607 -28.03 -11.84 15.66
CA SER A 607 -28.75 -13.12 15.67
C SER A 607 -27.75 -14.23 15.45
N ASP A 608 -27.79 -15.26 16.30
CA ASP A 608 -26.87 -16.40 16.26
C ASP A 608 -25.38 -16.00 16.31
N GLY A 609 -25.08 -14.88 17.00
CA GLY A 609 -23.74 -14.32 17.13
C GLY A 609 -23.25 -13.54 15.91
N ARG A 610 -24.12 -13.25 14.92
CA ARG A 610 -23.76 -12.52 13.69
C ARG A 610 -24.58 -11.26 13.48
N MET A 611 -24.01 -10.29 12.78
CA MET A 611 -24.68 -9.03 12.43
C MET A 611 -25.71 -9.20 11.33
N TYR A 612 -26.85 -8.58 11.58
CA TYR A 612 -27.84 -8.25 10.56
C TYR A 612 -28.06 -6.74 10.57
N ALA A 613 -28.19 -6.14 9.39
CA ALA A 613 -28.34 -4.70 9.21
C ALA A 613 -29.42 -4.38 8.18
N ASP A 614 -30.26 -3.41 8.49
CA ASP A 614 -31.30 -2.87 7.62
C ASP A 614 -31.12 -1.34 7.56
N VAL A 615 -31.07 -0.77 6.35
CA VAL A 615 -31.00 0.68 6.15
C VAL A 615 -32.34 1.19 5.60
N HIS A 616 -32.84 2.26 6.21
CA HIS A 616 -34.02 2.99 5.79
C HIS A 616 -33.54 4.24 5.06
N PHE A 617 -33.46 4.16 3.73
CA PHE A 617 -33.00 5.25 2.88
C PHE A 617 -33.99 6.38 2.85
N SER A 618 -33.55 7.59 3.17
CA SER A 618 -34.34 8.78 2.92
C SER A 618 -34.46 9.04 1.43
N ASN A 619 -35.66 9.39 0.98
CA ASN A 619 -35.89 9.93 -0.36
C ASN A 619 -36.33 11.41 -0.33
N GLY A 620 -36.17 12.07 0.83
CA GLY A 620 -36.53 13.45 1.09
C GLY A 620 -38.00 13.68 1.45
N ASN A 621 -38.85 12.65 1.43
CA ASN A 621 -40.23 12.73 1.92
C ASN A 621 -40.77 11.43 2.54
N GLY A 622 -39.90 10.46 2.76
CA GLY A 622 -40.23 9.11 3.19
C GLY A 622 -38.99 8.23 3.27
N PHE A 623 -39.19 6.99 3.69
CA PHE A 623 -38.12 5.99 3.77
C PHE A 623 -38.36 4.79 2.85
N THR A 624 -37.30 4.22 2.29
CA THR A 624 -37.30 2.90 1.63
C THR A 624 -36.37 1.93 2.36
N LEU A 625 -36.69 0.64 2.45
CA LEU A 625 -35.96 -0.32 3.29
C LEU A 625 -35.15 -1.29 2.44
N ALA A 626 -33.87 -1.47 2.80
CA ALA A 626 -33.01 -2.53 2.26
C ALA A 626 -32.26 -3.28 3.37
N ARG A 627 -32.04 -4.58 3.15
CA ARG A 627 -31.21 -5.45 3.98
C ARG A 627 -29.77 -5.36 3.49
N TRP A 628 -28.87 -4.85 4.32
CA TRP A 628 -27.46 -4.64 3.96
C TRP A 628 -26.51 -5.70 4.50
N ALA A 629 -26.90 -6.37 5.60
CA ALA A 629 -26.16 -7.49 6.15
C ALA A 629 -27.11 -8.57 6.64
N SER A 630 -26.90 -9.83 6.24
CA SER A 630 -27.74 -10.97 6.65
C SER A 630 -26.98 -12.04 7.44
N SER A 631 -25.70 -11.84 7.74
CA SER A 631 -24.83 -12.74 8.52
C SER A 631 -23.38 -12.23 8.47
N GLN A 632 -23.10 -11.02 8.96
CA GLN A 632 -21.75 -10.41 8.88
C GLN A 632 -21.08 -10.32 10.25
N GLY A 633 -19.80 -10.73 10.34
CA GLY A 633 -18.98 -10.62 11.54
C GLY A 633 -19.52 -11.35 12.79
N GLY A 634 -18.73 -11.33 13.87
CA GLY A 634 -19.21 -11.67 15.22
C GLY A 634 -19.81 -10.44 15.91
N ILE A 635 -20.95 -10.61 16.60
CA ILE A 635 -21.54 -9.61 17.53
C ILE A 635 -21.95 -10.29 18.83
N TRP A 636 -21.61 -9.66 19.96
CA TRP A 636 -22.11 -9.97 21.30
C TRP A 636 -22.36 -8.71 22.12
N ASP A 637 -23.02 -8.85 23.26
CA ASP A 637 -23.35 -7.75 24.15
C ASP A 637 -22.09 -7.03 24.68
N GLY A 638 -22.09 -5.70 24.67
CA GLY A 638 -21.00 -4.87 25.22
C GLY A 638 -20.00 -4.33 24.19
N MET A 639 -20.23 -4.54 22.89
CA MET A 639 -19.51 -3.81 21.84
C MET A 639 -19.92 -2.34 21.76
N ASP A 640 -18.97 -1.46 21.48
CA ASP A 640 -19.23 -0.04 21.19
C ASP A 640 -19.33 0.18 19.68
N TRP A 641 -20.32 0.95 19.23
CA TRP A 641 -20.66 1.09 17.82
C TRP A 641 -20.69 2.55 17.40
N ARG A 642 -19.91 2.88 16.37
CA ARG A 642 -19.69 4.25 15.89
C ARG A 642 -19.98 4.37 14.40
N VAL A 643 -20.39 5.56 13.99
CA VAL A 643 -20.66 5.93 12.59
C VAL A 643 -19.71 7.04 12.21
N GLY A 644 -19.27 7.04 10.97
CA GLY A 644 -18.51 8.12 10.35
C GLY A 644 -17.94 7.69 9.01
N GLU A 645 -17.43 8.65 8.27
CA GLU A 645 -16.73 8.50 6.99
C GLU A 645 -15.35 7.84 7.17
N PHE A 646 -15.31 6.53 7.33
CA PHE A 646 -14.08 5.82 7.69
C PHE A 646 -13.17 5.56 6.50
N ASN A 647 -13.66 5.51 5.27
CA ASN A 647 -12.83 5.30 4.07
C ASN A 647 -12.66 6.57 3.20
N GLY A 648 -13.37 7.66 3.49
CA GLY A 648 -13.32 8.91 2.71
C GLY A 648 -14.00 8.84 1.34
N ASP A 649 -14.94 7.92 1.14
CA ASP A 649 -15.71 7.83 -0.11
C ASP A 649 -16.99 8.68 -0.12
N GLY A 650 -17.25 9.41 0.98
CA GLY A 650 -18.40 10.29 1.15
C GLY A 650 -19.68 9.55 1.52
N ARG A 651 -19.54 8.36 2.13
CA ARG A 651 -20.62 7.57 2.71
C ARG A 651 -20.28 7.18 4.15
N ASP A 652 -21.27 7.33 5.02
CA ASP A 652 -21.10 6.95 6.40
C ASP A 652 -20.94 5.43 6.53
N ASP A 653 -19.94 5.02 7.28
CA ASP A 653 -19.59 3.63 7.55
C ASP A 653 -19.99 3.23 8.99
N LEU A 654 -19.97 1.93 9.29
CA LEU A 654 -20.25 1.44 10.65
C LEU A 654 -19.07 0.68 11.26
N MET A 655 -18.51 1.26 12.32
CA MET A 655 -17.46 0.63 13.12
C MET A 655 -18.03 -0.06 14.35
N LYS A 656 -17.49 -1.24 14.66
CA LYS A 656 -17.64 -1.89 15.97
C LYS A 656 -16.31 -1.96 16.69
N LEU A 657 -16.34 -1.78 18.00
CA LEU A 657 -15.19 -1.78 18.89
C LEU A 657 -15.44 -2.73 20.05
N TRP A 658 -14.43 -3.53 20.39
CA TRP A 658 -14.52 -4.42 21.54
C TRP A 658 -13.17 -4.65 22.21
N SER A 659 -13.24 -5.09 23.45
CA SER A 659 -12.10 -5.63 24.17
C SER A 659 -12.22 -7.15 24.26
N SER A 660 -11.13 -7.86 23.95
CA SER A 660 -10.94 -9.28 24.24
C SER A 660 -9.53 -9.43 24.82
N ASP A 661 -9.27 -10.41 25.69
CA ASP A 661 -7.91 -10.74 26.19
C ASP A 661 -7.06 -9.59 26.76
N GLY A 662 -7.69 -8.48 27.14
CA GLY A 662 -6.99 -7.28 27.59
C GLY A 662 -6.47 -6.40 26.45
N ARG A 663 -6.93 -6.63 25.21
CA ARG A 663 -6.60 -5.83 24.01
C ARG A 663 -7.86 -5.30 23.29
N MET A 664 -7.73 -4.17 22.60
CA MET A 664 -8.79 -3.59 21.78
C MET A 664 -8.77 -4.14 20.35
N TYR A 665 -9.97 -4.25 19.79
CA TYR A 665 -10.22 -4.68 18.43
C TYR A 665 -11.30 -3.81 17.79
N ALA A 666 -11.25 -3.70 16.47
CA ALA A 666 -12.18 -2.91 15.67
C ALA A 666 -12.43 -3.59 14.32
N ASP A 667 -13.69 -3.67 13.91
CA ASP A 667 -14.06 -3.98 12.52
C ASP A 667 -14.88 -2.83 11.97
N VAL A 668 -14.68 -2.50 10.69
CA VAL A 668 -15.48 -1.52 9.95
C VAL A 668 -16.29 -2.22 8.88
N HIS A 669 -17.58 -1.95 8.89
CA HIS A 669 -18.52 -2.30 7.83
C HIS A 669 -18.59 -1.09 6.91
N VAL A 670 -17.81 -1.14 5.84
CA VAL A 670 -17.70 -0.08 4.82
C VAL A 670 -18.94 -0.11 3.93
N SER A 671 -19.61 1.02 3.79
CA SER A 671 -20.77 1.17 2.94
C SER A 671 -20.38 1.12 1.46
N THR A 672 -21.15 0.37 0.66
CA THR A 672 -21.06 0.40 -0.81
C THR A 672 -22.17 1.22 -1.43
N GLY A 673 -23.01 1.87 -0.62
CA GLY A 673 -24.27 2.49 -1.03
C GLY A 673 -25.43 1.51 -1.26
N GLY A 674 -25.22 0.21 -1.05
CA GLY A 674 -26.27 -0.82 -1.14
C GLY A 674 -26.07 -2.05 -0.27
N SER A 675 -24.88 -2.21 0.33
CA SER A 675 -24.50 -3.28 1.24
C SER A 675 -23.33 -2.84 2.11
N PHE A 676 -22.89 -3.70 3.03
CA PHE A 676 -21.64 -3.52 3.75
C PHE A 676 -20.55 -4.49 3.27
N GLN A 677 -19.32 -3.99 3.16
CA GLN A 677 -18.10 -4.80 3.09
C GLN A 677 -17.42 -4.78 4.47
N LEU A 678 -17.07 -5.95 5.00
CA LEU A 678 -16.49 -6.05 6.34
C LEU A 678 -14.97 -6.10 6.28
N PHE A 679 -14.31 -5.20 6.99
CA PHE A 679 -12.86 -5.15 7.16
C PHE A 679 -12.49 -5.22 8.63
N ARG A 680 -11.44 -5.97 8.98
CA ARG A 680 -10.79 -5.87 10.29
C ARG A 680 -9.87 -4.66 10.28
N TRP A 681 -10.06 -3.76 11.23
CA TRP A 681 -9.37 -2.47 11.28
C TRP A 681 -8.38 -2.34 12.44
N LEU A 682 -8.64 -3.05 13.55
CA LEU A 682 -7.73 -3.11 14.70
C LEU A 682 -7.70 -4.55 15.23
N SER A 683 -6.49 -5.14 15.31
CA SER A 683 -6.29 -6.49 15.86
C SER A 683 -5.29 -6.46 17.02
N GLY A 684 -5.79 -6.45 18.26
CA GLY A 684 -5.00 -6.76 19.44
C GLY A 684 -3.88 -5.76 19.79
N SER A 685 -3.89 -4.54 19.25
CA SER A 685 -2.72 -3.63 19.30
C SER A 685 -2.67 -2.68 20.51
N LEU A 686 -3.72 -2.60 21.33
CA LEU A 686 -3.79 -1.67 22.46
C LEU A 686 -4.27 -2.38 23.74
N GLU A 687 -3.45 -2.38 24.80
CA GLU A 687 -3.84 -2.94 26.09
C GLU A 687 -5.00 -2.14 26.72
N THR A 688 -6.06 -2.83 27.13
CA THR A 688 -7.32 -2.22 27.58
C THR A 688 -7.32 -1.84 29.05
N ALA A 689 -6.31 -2.25 29.82
CA ALA A 689 -6.27 -2.07 31.26
C ALA A 689 -6.27 -0.57 31.68
N ASP A 690 -5.89 0.32 30.76
CA ASP A 690 -5.70 1.75 31.05
C ASP A 690 -6.72 2.68 30.34
N LEU A 691 -7.54 2.16 29.42
CA LEU A 691 -8.43 2.97 28.57
C LEU A 691 -9.52 3.69 29.36
N ASN A 692 -9.61 5.01 29.15
CA ASN A 692 -10.63 5.86 29.79
C ASN A 692 -11.80 6.21 28.86
N GLY A 693 -11.58 6.22 27.54
CA GLY A 693 -12.62 6.50 26.54
C GLY A 693 -12.07 6.67 25.12
N GLY A 694 -12.97 6.87 24.17
CA GLY A 694 -12.62 7.13 22.78
C GLY A 694 -13.69 7.89 21.99
N PHE A 695 -13.24 8.63 20.98
CA PHE A 695 -14.05 9.48 20.11
C PHE A 695 -13.81 9.13 18.64
N VAL A 696 -14.77 9.48 17.80
CA VAL A 696 -14.63 9.45 16.34
C VAL A 696 -14.61 10.90 15.85
N THR A 697 -13.50 11.29 15.21
CA THR A 697 -13.27 12.65 14.71
C THR A 697 -12.08 12.63 13.75
N ASP A 698 -12.07 13.45 12.72
CA ASP A 698 -10.93 13.58 11.79
C ASP A 698 -9.79 14.35 12.46
N THR A 699 -8.85 13.69 13.13
CA THR A 699 -7.77 14.40 13.85
C THR A 699 -6.60 14.78 12.95
N ASN A 700 -6.56 14.34 11.69
CA ASN A 700 -5.44 14.57 10.78
C ASN A 700 -5.78 15.46 9.58
N GLY A 701 -7.05 15.83 9.42
CA GLY A 701 -7.55 16.74 8.41
C GLY A 701 -7.62 16.11 7.03
N ASP A 702 -7.62 14.78 6.94
CA ASP A 702 -7.69 14.04 5.68
C ASP A 702 -9.13 13.85 5.16
N GLY A 703 -10.11 14.38 5.90
CA GLY A 703 -11.53 14.29 5.61
C GLY A 703 -12.17 12.98 6.05
N LYS A 704 -11.42 12.08 6.72
CA LYS A 704 -11.90 10.79 7.19
C LYS A 704 -12.02 10.77 8.70
N ALA A 705 -12.95 9.97 9.18
CA ALA A 705 -13.16 9.76 10.58
C ALA A 705 -11.99 8.94 11.18
N ASP A 706 -11.32 9.49 12.18
CA ASP A 706 -10.32 8.77 12.98
C ASP A 706 -10.90 8.30 14.31
N LEU A 707 -10.31 7.26 14.89
CA LEU A 707 -10.61 6.77 16.22
C LEU A 707 -9.58 7.26 17.25
N LEU A 708 -9.95 8.26 18.05
CA LEU A 708 -9.09 8.83 19.07
C LEU A 708 -9.30 8.15 20.43
N PHE A 709 -8.29 7.46 20.95
CA PHE A 709 -8.30 6.88 22.30
C PHE A 709 -7.45 7.69 23.28
N TYR A 710 -7.88 7.70 24.56
CA TYR A 710 -7.09 8.27 25.66
C TYR A 710 -7.10 7.37 26.91
N TRP A 711 -6.00 7.39 27.66
CA TRP A 711 -5.81 6.58 28.85
C TRP A 711 -4.94 7.25 29.92
N LYS A 712 -5.01 6.72 31.13
CA LYS A 712 -4.16 7.11 32.26
C LYS A 712 -2.90 6.25 32.29
N ASP A 713 -1.71 6.88 32.27
CA ASP A 713 -0.44 6.14 32.36
C ASP A 713 -0.25 5.51 33.74
N THR A 714 -0.10 4.18 33.77
CA THR A 714 0.10 3.37 34.99
C THR A 714 1.47 3.58 35.63
N GLU A 715 2.51 3.87 34.84
CA GLU A 715 3.88 4.12 35.34
C GLU A 715 4.03 5.47 36.07
N ILE A 716 3.19 6.46 35.73
CA ILE A 716 3.24 7.81 36.31
C ILE A 716 1.81 8.23 36.63
N ASN A 717 1.30 7.68 37.73
CA ASN A 717 -0.06 7.85 38.24
C ASN A 717 -0.46 9.34 38.28
N SER A 718 -1.16 9.82 37.24
CA SER A 718 -1.78 11.15 37.04
C SER A 718 -1.59 11.73 35.63
N LYS A 719 -0.79 11.15 34.73
CA LYS A 719 -0.59 11.66 33.36
C LYS A 719 -1.49 10.98 32.34
N MET A 720 -1.88 11.71 31.30
CA MET A 720 -2.72 11.21 30.21
C MET A 720 -1.89 10.99 28.95
N SER A 721 -2.23 9.93 28.23
CA SER A 721 -1.73 9.66 26.89
C SER A 721 -2.92 9.50 25.95
N ALA A 722 -2.75 9.92 24.70
CA ALA A 722 -3.76 9.78 23.65
C ALA A 722 -3.11 9.28 22.35
N LYS A 723 -3.84 8.45 21.62
CA LYS A 723 -3.45 7.95 20.29
C LYS A 723 -4.63 8.08 19.35
N THR A 724 -4.35 8.68 18.20
CA THR A 724 -5.27 8.66 17.08
C THR A 724 -5.07 7.39 16.29
N TYR A 725 -6.23 6.84 15.91
CA TYR A 725 -6.37 5.81 14.94
C TYR A 725 -7.13 6.28 13.65
N SER A 726 -6.49 6.97 12.69
CA SER A 726 -6.87 7.22 11.27
C SER A 726 -6.88 6.10 10.21
N SER A 727 -7.98 6.00 9.49
CA SER A 727 -8.12 5.04 8.41
C SER A 727 -6.95 5.03 7.41
N GLY A 728 -6.33 3.87 7.28
CA GLY A 728 -5.50 3.57 6.10
C GLY A 728 -6.35 3.20 4.89
N LEU A 729 -7.69 3.30 4.90
CA LEU A 729 -8.56 2.64 3.92
C LEU A 729 -8.51 3.20 2.48
N VAL A 730 -7.69 4.25 2.22
CA VAL A 730 -7.34 4.68 0.85
C VAL A 730 -5.87 4.38 0.50
N ASP A 731 -5.12 3.74 1.40
CA ASP A 731 -3.70 3.38 1.24
C ASP A 731 -3.36 1.96 1.75
N ALA A 732 -4.32 1.20 2.28
CA ALA A 732 -4.12 -0.15 2.80
C ALA A 732 -3.85 -1.20 1.70
N PHE A 733 -3.98 -0.80 0.43
CA PHE A 733 -3.58 -1.56 -0.75
C PHE A 733 -2.55 -0.81 -1.62
N SER A 734 -1.90 0.26 -1.12
CA SER A 734 -0.87 0.99 -1.90
C SER A 734 0.56 0.58 -1.54
N ASN A 735 0.75 -0.18 -0.46
CA ASN A 735 2.05 -0.77 -0.08
C ASN A 735 2.03 -2.31 -0.04
N VAL A 736 0.96 -2.92 -0.55
CA VAL A 736 0.82 -4.36 -0.83
C VAL A 736 0.39 -4.47 -2.28
N THR A 737 0.92 -5.44 -3.01
CA THR A 737 0.65 -5.58 -4.44
C THR A 737 -0.78 -6.07 -4.67
N ASN A 738 -1.41 -5.63 -5.75
CA ASN A 738 -2.70 -6.15 -6.20
C ASN A 738 -2.46 -6.83 -7.53
N ASP A 739 -2.37 -8.15 -7.50
CA ASP A 739 -1.91 -8.94 -8.62
C ASP A 739 -3.10 -9.52 -9.39
N VAL A 740 -2.96 -9.55 -10.72
CA VAL A 740 -3.92 -10.15 -11.64
C VAL A 740 -3.30 -11.42 -12.20
N LEU A 741 -3.86 -12.55 -11.81
CA LEU A 741 -3.36 -13.87 -12.17
C LEU A 741 -4.31 -14.54 -13.18
N THR A 742 -3.75 -15.06 -14.26
CA THR A 742 -4.49 -15.79 -15.30
C THR A 742 -3.75 -17.08 -15.64
N GLY A 743 -4.32 -18.24 -15.31
CA GLY A 743 -3.70 -19.54 -15.56
C GLY A 743 -3.78 -19.93 -17.03
N ASN A 744 -4.96 -19.78 -17.62
CA ASN A 744 -5.43 -20.30 -18.90
C ASN A 744 -5.57 -21.83 -18.88
N ALA A 745 -5.06 -22.52 -19.91
CA ALA A 745 -5.37 -23.94 -20.09
C ALA A 745 -4.39 -24.82 -19.31
N GLY A 746 -4.78 -25.30 -18.15
CA GLY A 746 -3.83 -25.92 -17.24
C GLY A 746 -4.47 -26.69 -16.12
N ALA A 747 -3.66 -27.20 -15.21
CA ALA A 747 -4.09 -27.42 -13.83
C ALA A 747 -3.21 -26.51 -12.99
N ASP A 748 -3.70 -25.29 -12.80
CA ASP A 748 -2.87 -24.17 -12.38
C ASP A 748 -2.95 -23.95 -10.88
N VAL A 749 -1.87 -23.43 -10.31
CA VAL A 749 -1.77 -23.12 -8.88
C VAL A 749 -1.54 -21.63 -8.71
N PHE A 750 -2.55 -20.95 -8.14
CA PHE A 750 -2.50 -19.55 -7.76
C PHE A 750 -2.06 -19.45 -6.30
N HIS A 751 -0.83 -18.99 -6.06
CA HIS A 751 -0.25 -18.96 -4.72
C HIS A 751 -0.29 -17.56 -4.12
N PHE A 752 -0.77 -17.48 -2.88
CA PHE A 752 -0.89 -16.25 -2.11
C PHE A 752 -0.31 -16.43 -0.71
N THR A 753 0.32 -15.36 -0.20
CA THR A 753 0.82 -15.28 1.17
C THR A 753 -0.02 -14.33 2.02
N THR A 754 0.07 -14.44 3.35
CA THR A 754 -0.50 -13.44 4.25
C THR A 754 0.12 -12.08 3.98
N GLY A 755 -0.69 -11.05 3.85
CA GLY A 755 -0.28 -9.68 3.55
C GLY A 755 -0.29 -9.30 2.07
N GLY A 756 -0.86 -10.13 1.19
CA GLY A 756 -0.85 -9.97 -0.27
C GLY A 756 -1.91 -9.07 -0.89
N GLY A 757 -2.46 -8.13 -0.13
CA GLY A 757 -3.34 -7.13 -0.73
C GLY A 757 -4.64 -7.72 -1.33
N ALA A 758 -5.10 -7.11 -2.43
CA ALA A 758 -6.36 -7.45 -3.11
C ALA A 758 -6.08 -8.00 -4.51
N ASP A 759 -5.97 -9.31 -4.59
CA ASP A 759 -5.62 -10.03 -5.81
C ASP A 759 -6.85 -10.50 -6.59
N VAL A 760 -6.64 -10.75 -7.89
CA VAL A 760 -7.68 -11.22 -8.80
C VAL A 760 -7.21 -12.46 -9.54
N ILE A 761 -7.99 -13.53 -9.47
CA ILE A 761 -7.88 -14.69 -10.38
C ILE A 761 -8.91 -14.52 -11.49
N MET A 762 -8.44 -14.48 -12.74
CA MET A 762 -9.27 -14.15 -13.89
C MET A 762 -10.08 -15.32 -14.46
N ASP A 763 -9.59 -16.55 -14.31
CA ASP A 763 -10.07 -17.70 -15.08
C ASP A 763 -10.06 -19.05 -14.34
N PHE A 764 -10.19 -19.04 -13.02
CA PHE A 764 -10.19 -20.25 -12.18
C PHE A 764 -11.17 -21.33 -12.66
N GLU A 765 -10.67 -22.54 -12.92
CA GLU A 765 -11.43 -23.72 -13.33
C GLU A 765 -11.69 -24.72 -12.17
N ASP A 766 -12.97 -24.91 -11.83
CA ASP A 766 -13.43 -25.84 -10.77
C ASP A 766 -12.94 -27.29 -11.00
N GLY A 767 -12.30 -27.85 -9.98
CA GLY A 767 -11.78 -29.22 -9.97
C GLY A 767 -10.55 -29.45 -10.86
N ILE A 768 -9.97 -28.38 -11.42
CA ILE A 768 -8.78 -28.40 -12.26
C ILE A 768 -7.69 -27.54 -11.60
N ASP A 769 -8.01 -26.30 -11.24
CA ASP A 769 -7.08 -25.36 -10.63
C ASP A 769 -7.08 -25.45 -9.10
N SER A 770 -6.11 -24.78 -8.47
CA SER A 770 -6.02 -24.72 -7.00
C SER A 770 -5.52 -23.37 -6.51
N ILE A 771 -6.04 -22.95 -5.36
CA ILE A 771 -5.58 -21.78 -4.62
C ILE A 771 -4.65 -22.26 -3.50
N SER A 772 -3.40 -21.84 -3.54
CA SER A 772 -2.41 -22.21 -2.54
C SER A 772 -2.22 -21.08 -1.53
N LEU A 773 -2.60 -21.35 -0.28
CA LEU A 773 -2.32 -20.54 0.90
C LEU A 773 -1.21 -21.19 1.75
N ALA A 774 -0.39 -22.04 1.12
CA ALA A 774 0.62 -22.83 1.81
C ALA A 774 1.62 -21.94 2.57
N GLY A 775 1.78 -22.19 3.87
CA GLY A 775 2.69 -21.40 4.71
C GLY A 775 2.06 -20.16 5.36
N SER A 776 0.79 -19.86 5.09
CA SER A 776 0.01 -18.84 5.81
C SER A 776 -0.30 -19.23 7.26
N GLY A 777 -0.32 -20.53 7.57
CA GLY A 777 -0.78 -21.05 8.85
C GLY A 777 -2.31 -21.06 9.00
N LEU A 778 -3.05 -20.69 7.96
CA LEU A 778 -4.50 -20.73 7.90
C LEU A 778 -5.02 -22.14 7.60
N SER A 779 -6.28 -22.36 7.90
CA SER A 779 -7.09 -23.49 7.45
C SER A 779 -8.33 -22.99 6.72
N PHE A 780 -9.04 -23.88 6.02
CA PHE A 780 -10.28 -23.52 5.32
C PHE A 780 -11.34 -22.90 6.24
N ALA A 781 -11.34 -23.29 7.53
CA ALA A 781 -12.26 -22.74 8.52
C ALA A 781 -11.96 -21.29 8.92
N ASP A 782 -10.74 -20.81 8.65
CA ASP A 782 -10.30 -19.45 8.96
C ASP A 782 -10.66 -18.46 7.83
N LEU A 783 -11.06 -18.97 6.66
CA LEU A 783 -11.42 -18.16 5.50
C LEU A 783 -12.86 -17.66 5.59
N TYR A 784 -13.07 -16.41 5.22
CA TYR A 784 -14.40 -15.87 4.94
C TYR A 784 -14.63 -15.83 3.43
N ILE A 785 -15.59 -16.61 2.95
CA ILE A 785 -15.89 -16.72 1.52
C ILE A 785 -17.30 -16.22 1.26
N GLN A 786 -17.46 -15.30 0.30
CA GLN A 786 -18.75 -14.74 -0.06
C GLN A 786 -18.92 -14.55 -1.57
N GLN A 787 -20.16 -14.64 -2.04
CA GLN A 787 -20.52 -14.26 -3.40
C GLN A 787 -20.92 -12.79 -3.44
N ILE A 788 -20.33 -12.01 -4.36
CA ILE A 788 -20.76 -10.65 -4.68
C ILE A 788 -20.98 -10.57 -6.20
N GLY A 789 -22.21 -10.33 -6.62
CA GLY A 789 -22.55 -10.33 -8.05
C GLY A 789 -22.24 -11.69 -8.69
N SER A 790 -21.41 -11.68 -9.74
CA SER A 790 -20.92 -12.87 -10.44
C SER A 790 -19.65 -13.48 -9.84
N ASP A 791 -19.02 -12.79 -8.88
CA ASP A 791 -17.64 -13.07 -8.47
C ASP A 791 -17.62 -13.61 -7.04
N THR A 792 -16.65 -14.47 -6.74
CA THR A 792 -16.47 -15.05 -5.40
C THR A 792 -15.26 -14.41 -4.75
N TYR A 793 -15.42 -13.95 -3.51
CA TYR A 793 -14.35 -13.35 -2.73
C TYR A 793 -13.94 -14.31 -1.63
N VAL A 794 -12.64 -14.61 -1.56
CA VAL A 794 -11.98 -15.34 -0.46
C VAL A 794 -11.21 -14.33 0.36
N VAL A 795 -11.56 -14.19 1.63
CA VAL A 795 -11.03 -13.15 2.52
C VAL A 795 -10.32 -13.82 3.70
N GLY A 796 -9.04 -13.49 3.86
CA GLY A 796 -8.23 -13.82 5.04
C GLY A 796 -8.12 -12.64 6.00
N ASP A 797 -7.26 -12.76 7.02
CA ASP A 797 -7.03 -11.68 7.99
C ASP A 797 -6.39 -10.42 7.35
N ASP A 798 -5.58 -10.59 6.31
CA ASP A 798 -4.79 -9.53 5.67
C ASP A 798 -4.65 -9.64 4.15
N PHE A 799 -5.51 -10.43 3.48
CA PHE A 799 -5.60 -10.51 2.02
C PHE A 799 -7.04 -10.70 1.55
N THR A 800 -7.31 -10.34 0.30
CA THR A 800 -8.56 -10.64 -0.42
C THR A 800 -8.24 -11.19 -1.80
N ILE A 801 -8.84 -12.32 -2.15
CA ILE A 801 -8.75 -12.90 -3.49
C ILE A 801 -10.13 -12.82 -4.13
N GLU A 802 -10.24 -12.07 -5.22
CA GLU A 802 -11.41 -12.05 -6.11
C GLU A 802 -11.25 -13.13 -7.18
N ILE A 803 -12.19 -14.08 -7.21
CA ILE A 803 -12.30 -15.07 -8.28
C ILE A 803 -13.38 -14.59 -9.24
N ARG A 804 -12.95 -14.08 -10.39
CA ARG A 804 -13.82 -13.48 -11.42
C ARG A 804 -14.78 -14.50 -12.01
N ASN A 805 -16.05 -14.12 -12.12
CA ASN A 805 -17.13 -14.90 -12.74
C ASN A 805 -17.27 -16.33 -12.19
N PHE A 806 -16.88 -16.55 -10.94
CA PHE A 806 -16.93 -17.86 -10.29
C PHE A 806 -18.04 -17.93 -9.26
N LEU A 807 -18.75 -19.06 -9.24
CA LEU A 807 -19.85 -19.30 -8.30
C LEU A 807 -19.34 -19.90 -7.00
N PHE A 808 -19.65 -19.25 -5.88
CA PHE A 808 -19.28 -19.68 -4.52
C PHE A 808 -19.66 -21.14 -4.23
N GLY A 809 -20.80 -21.60 -4.76
CA GLY A 809 -21.28 -22.97 -4.54
C GLY A 809 -20.41 -24.08 -5.16
N ASN A 810 -19.48 -23.72 -6.05
CA ASN A 810 -18.52 -24.64 -6.63
C ASN A 810 -17.18 -24.65 -5.87
N LEU A 811 -16.95 -23.70 -4.96
CA LEU A 811 -15.71 -23.61 -4.20
C LEU A 811 -15.79 -24.48 -2.94
N THR A 812 -14.81 -25.37 -2.75
CA THR A 812 -14.73 -26.31 -1.64
C THR A 812 -13.33 -26.34 -1.03
N GLU A 813 -13.16 -27.00 0.11
CA GLU A 813 -11.84 -27.20 0.73
C GLU A 813 -10.83 -27.91 -0.18
N HIS A 814 -11.30 -28.71 -1.16
CA HIS A 814 -10.42 -29.41 -2.11
C HIS A 814 -9.75 -28.49 -3.13
N ASP A 815 -10.28 -27.29 -3.32
CA ASP A 815 -9.73 -26.27 -4.21
C ASP A 815 -8.59 -25.48 -3.55
N PHE A 816 -8.29 -25.77 -2.27
CA PHE A 816 -7.27 -25.09 -1.49
C PHE A 816 -6.11 -26.00 -1.08
N ILE A 817 -4.91 -25.41 -1.04
CA ILE A 817 -3.69 -26.02 -0.47
C ILE A 817 -3.25 -25.16 0.71
N PHE A 818 -3.15 -25.75 1.91
CA PHE A 818 -2.74 -25.08 3.16
C PHE A 818 -1.37 -25.54 3.66
#